data_AF-A0A935XMA6-F1
#
_entry.id   AF-A0A935XMA6-F1
#
_cell.length_a   1.000
_cell.length_b   1.000
_cell.length_c   1.000
_cell.angle_alpha   90.00
_cell.angle_beta   90.00
_cell.angle_gamma   90.00
#
_symmetry.space_group_name_H-M   'P 1'
#
loop_
_entity.id
_entity.type
_entity.pdbx_description
1 polymer ?
#
loop_
_entity_poly.entity_id
_entity_poly.type
_entity_poly.pdbx_seq_one_letter_code
_entity_poly.pdbx_strand_id
1 'polypeptide(L)'
;MCGIAGAVALSPSAAPRREVVEEMSRCIAHRGPDGEGLWTSPSGRVMMAHRRLAIIDLATGDQPQFSPDGRFALVFNGEIYNYKELRAELEREGCTFRTQSDTEVLLHLIAREGDACVERLRGMFCFAAWDAQREQLLVARDRVGKKPFYWSVRDGIFYFASSLEAVHAALGAPRTLDMAALDDYLTLGWVPAPRTIFAGIHKLEPSVVMTLDQHGARSRVYWDLAADRDPFEGSLDDAADALLPMLREATRIRLRADVPLGIFLSGGIDSSLVTAMAMQEDATLHTYSIRFDDVESDESGFAARVAEHLGASHHIIDAPAASTDRLPTLIRHFGEPFADSSAIPTSVLAQYARQHVTVALGGDGGDEGFAGYSWYQTFHKVRRLGNMIPAGCRLGRGAADCAWRSTERLRTAARPRVARPARARTGERCAAIRRASYPARRRRAAQLVRRCAVRAAPRRGDRSVGDDRAVQSHRGECPPPHAVGRHAHVPGRLPQRQGRRGDDGSGARSARPVAGPGGVALRPVAPRCAPGRRAWREGGAADVAGALRPAGALRAPQAGLHAARASLAARGDAHAAHGAPAVRSAAVVRRAAPRGDPAPGRRAPASRARSCRPAVCAPRARRLAHLGVSRVSGVRRAIAHAACGLGVDAMARRARVPSLLVVCYHGIRPDESASRHWLLLPQSALERQLRWLRSSYDVYPIDEALARLSAGEGRRPMAAITFDDGYRSNATLALPVLQALGLPATIYLTTGHLDSGALLWTTWLDLVLQPLGAAPRWLADRCAAVAPDTKEALKRMASGDREALLSQLREEVANDARVQSSLARHAPDFAMLTWDEVRAAARSRLLTFGGHTVTHPIVSRLPDADVEAEIGMSMDRVTREVDAITRTFAYPNGRAIDFDARAVDAVRRHGGTAAVSTIEGINRRDLQPFALRRLVVGDRDTDDAVFRLRAAGLWSVAA
;
A
#
# COMPACT_ATOMS: atom_id res chain seq x y z
N MET A 1 5.60 22.77 -7.44
CA MET A 1 4.52 22.66 -8.45
C MET A 1 3.63 23.86 -8.28
N CYS A 2 3.28 24.59 -9.32
CA CYS A 2 2.61 25.89 -9.17
C CYS A 2 1.33 25.87 -8.30
N GLY A 3 0.95 27.05 -7.82
CA GLY A 3 -0.33 27.31 -7.18
C GLY A 3 -1.07 28.43 -7.92
N ILE A 4 -2.37 28.24 -8.15
CA ILE A 4 -3.26 29.30 -8.63
C ILE A 4 -4.28 29.68 -7.55
N ALA A 5 -4.68 30.94 -7.53
CA ALA A 5 -5.79 31.48 -6.75
C ALA A 5 -6.50 32.61 -7.49
N GLY A 6 -7.75 32.90 -7.15
CA GLY A 6 -8.44 34.07 -7.69
C GLY A 6 -9.88 34.22 -7.23
N ALA A 7 -10.46 35.36 -7.63
CA ALA A 7 -11.79 35.83 -7.26
C ALA A 7 -12.45 36.53 -8.46
N VAL A 8 -13.72 36.21 -8.73
CA VAL A 8 -14.51 36.76 -9.86
C VAL A 8 -15.89 37.23 -9.42
N ALA A 9 -16.24 38.47 -9.76
CA ALA A 9 -17.54 39.07 -9.53
C ALA A 9 -18.62 38.44 -10.44
N LEU A 10 -19.52 37.65 -9.86
CA LEU A 10 -20.70 37.10 -10.56
C LEU A 10 -21.88 38.08 -10.60
N SER A 11 -21.78 39.25 -9.96
CA SER A 11 -22.80 40.30 -9.99
C SER A 11 -22.16 41.70 -9.98
N PRO A 12 -22.80 42.75 -10.56
CA PRO A 12 -22.23 44.10 -10.59
C PRO A 12 -22.00 44.73 -9.21
N SER A 13 -22.71 44.27 -8.17
CA SER A 13 -22.57 44.72 -6.79
C SER A 13 -21.47 44.00 -5.99
N ALA A 14 -20.79 43.01 -6.59
CA ALA A 14 -19.76 42.22 -5.91
C ALA A 14 -18.36 42.67 -6.35
N ALA A 15 -17.49 43.00 -5.38
CA ALA A 15 -16.12 43.45 -5.63
C ALA A 15 -15.11 42.53 -4.93
N PRO A 16 -14.25 41.79 -5.68
CA PRO A 16 -13.07 41.16 -5.13
C PRO A 16 -12.19 42.16 -4.39
N ARG A 17 -11.69 41.77 -3.21
CA ARG A 17 -10.70 42.56 -2.44
C ARG A 17 -9.30 42.02 -2.66
N ARG A 18 -8.34 42.91 -2.88
CA ARG A 18 -6.93 42.58 -3.20
C ARG A 18 -6.30 41.80 -2.04
N GLU A 19 -6.45 42.32 -0.83
CA GLU A 19 -5.90 41.76 0.42
C GLU A 19 -6.33 40.30 0.64
N VAL A 20 -7.53 39.93 0.16
CA VAL A 20 -8.06 38.57 0.23
C VAL A 20 -7.33 37.65 -0.75
N VAL A 21 -7.13 38.08 -2.00
CA VAL A 21 -6.44 37.27 -3.02
C VAL A 21 -4.92 37.19 -2.73
N GLU A 22 -4.35 38.21 -2.10
CA GLU A 22 -3.00 38.17 -1.52
C GLU A 22 -2.89 37.12 -0.39
N GLU A 23 -3.87 37.02 0.50
CA GLU A 23 -3.91 35.97 1.53
C GLU A 23 -4.09 34.57 0.91
N MET A 24 -4.96 34.44 -0.09
CA MET A 24 -5.10 33.19 -0.87
C MET A 24 -3.75 32.78 -1.50
N SER A 25 -2.98 33.75 -2.01
CA SER A 25 -1.65 33.56 -2.59
C SER A 25 -0.62 33.13 -1.53
N ARG A 26 -0.63 33.74 -0.33
CA ARG A 26 0.23 33.33 0.79
C ARG A 26 -0.02 31.87 1.21
N CYS A 27 -1.29 31.46 1.28
CA CYS A 27 -1.69 30.08 1.61
C CYS A 27 -1.15 29.01 0.63
N ILE A 28 -0.70 29.39 -0.59
CA ILE A 28 -0.15 28.48 -1.60
C ILE A 28 1.31 28.76 -1.96
N ALA A 29 2.01 29.65 -1.24
CA ALA A 29 3.41 29.97 -1.48
C ALA A 29 4.35 28.74 -1.42
N HIS A 30 4.06 27.79 -0.51
CA HIS A 30 4.79 26.53 -0.38
C HIS A 30 4.76 25.65 -1.65
N ARG A 31 3.86 25.91 -2.60
CA ARG A 31 3.71 25.15 -3.85
C ARG A 31 4.68 25.64 -4.91
N GLY A 32 4.74 26.97 -5.07
CA GLY A 32 5.58 27.68 -6.03
C GLY A 32 6.41 28.76 -5.33
N PRO A 33 7.65 28.43 -4.93
CA PRO A 33 8.53 29.33 -4.20
C PRO A 33 9.40 30.23 -5.10
N ASP A 34 9.47 29.96 -6.40
CA ASP A 34 10.45 30.59 -7.31
C ASP A 34 9.95 31.93 -7.87
N GLY A 35 8.66 32.24 -7.74
CA GLY A 35 8.08 33.51 -8.19
C GLY A 35 6.61 33.70 -7.78
N GLU A 36 6.15 34.94 -7.79
CA GLU A 36 4.76 35.32 -7.51
C GLU A 36 4.23 36.31 -8.56
N GLY A 37 2.93 36.23 -8.83
CA GLY A 37 2.24 37.19 -9.68
C GLY A 37 0.82 37.44 -9.19
N LEU A 38 0.35 38.67 -9.33
CA LEU A 38 -1.00 39.10 -8.97
C LEU A 38 -1.50 40.13 -9.97
N TRP A 39 -2.60 39.79 -10.65
CA TRP A 39 -3.28 40.66 -11.60
C TRP A 39 -4.68 41.06 -11.09
N THR A 40 -5.12 42.24 -11.51
CA THR A 40 -6.48 42.74 -11.35
C THR A 40 -6.96 43.22 -12.71
N SER A 41 -8.13 42.77 -13.16
CA SER A 41 -8.73 43.22 -14.41
C SER A 41 -8.99 44.74 -14.38
N PRO A 42 -8.89 45.46 -15.51
CA PRO A 42 -9.19 46.90 -15.57
C PRO A 42 -10.58 47.29 -15.03
N SER A 43 -11.57 46.38 -15.09
CA SER A 43 -12.92 46.58 -14.55
C SER A 43 -13.07 46.25 -13.05
N GLY A 44 -11.99 45.85 -12.36
CA GLY A 44 -12.00 45.38 -10.96
C GLY A 44 -12.74 44.04 -10.71
N ARG A 45 -13.47 43.51 -11.71
CA ARG A 45 -14.34 42.32 -11.57
C ARG A 45 -13.57 41.01 -11.32
N VAL A 46 -12.30 40.94 -11.70
CA VAL A 46 -11.46 39.74 -11.58
C VAL A 46 -10.12 40.07 -10.94
N MET A 47 -9.70 39.21 -10.02
CA MET A 47 -8.35 39.17 -9.46
C MET A 47 -7.81 37.75 -9.54
N MET A 48 -6.58 37.58 -10.02
CA MET A 48 -5.93 36.26 -10.13
C MET A 48 -4.49 36.34 -9.64
N ALA A 49 -4.09 35.34 -8.85
CA ALA A 49 -2.75 35.20 -8.32
C ALA A 49 -2.14 33.84 -8.70
N HIS A 50 -0.83 33.85 -8.86
CA HIS A 50 -0.02 32.68 -9.18
C HIS A 50 1.21 32.59 -8.26
N ARG A 51 1.60 31.35 -7.94
CA ARG A 51 2.83 30.97 -7.25
C ARG A 51 3.59 30.00 -8.14
N ARG A 52 4.78 30.40 -8.59
CA ARG A 52 5.55 29.69 -9.62
C ARG A 52 6.52 28.69 -9.01
N LEU A 53 6.49 27.44 -9.48
CA LEU A 53 7.69 26.60 -9.48
C LEU A 53 8.15 26.57 -10.94
N ALA A 54 9.34 27.08 -11.23
CA ALA A 54 9.85 27.15 -12.59
C ALA A 54 10.36 25.77 -13.03
N ILE A 55 9.73 25.19 -14.05
CA ILE A 55 10.07 23.86 -14.60
C ILE A 55 10.38 23.97 -16.09
N ILE A 56 9.55 24.69 -16.84
CA ILE A 56 9.74 25.03 -18.25
C ILE A 56 9.84 26.56 -18.36
N ASP A 57 10.74 27.02 -19.22
CA ASP A 57 10.97 28.43 -19.57
C ASP A 57 11.23 29.30 -18.35
N LEU A 58 12.35 29.02 -17.67
CA LEU A 58 12.67 29.63 -16.37
C LEU A 58 12.67 31.17 -16.41
N ALA A 59 13.06 31.77 -17.55
CA ALA A 59 13.22 33.21 -17.71
C ALA A 59 11.94 33.96 -18.13
N THR A 60 11.04 33.37 -18.93
CA THR A 60 9.86 34.10 -19.48
C THR A 60 8.51 33.45 -19.21
N GLY A 61 8.47 32.22 -18.66
CA GLY A 61 7.25 31.50 -18.30
C GLY A 61 6.54 31.98 -17.02
N ASP A 62 6.63 33.28 -16.69
CA ASP A 62 5.93 33.89 -15.56
C ASP A 62 4.42 34.01 -15.82
N GLN A 63 3.63 34.14 -14.76
CA GLN A 63 2.16 34.22 -14.81
C GLN A 63 1.60 35.16 -13.73
N PRO A 64 0.42 35.80 -13.90
CA PRO A 64 -0.55 35.59 -14.98
C PRO A 64 -0.03 35.98 -16.37
N GLN A 65 -0.33 35.16 -17.39
CA GLN A 65 0.01 35.46 -18.79
C GLN A 65 -1.13 36.15 -19.51
N PHE A 66 -0.81 36.93 -20.54
CA PHE A 66 -1.75 37.75 -21.30
C PHE A 66 -1.61 37.49 -22.80
N SER A 67 -2.73 37.38 -23.50
CA SER A 67 -2.70 37.20 -24.96
C SER A 67 -2.11 38.44 -25.66
N PRO A 68 -1.64 38.34 -26.92
CA PRO A 68 -0.97 39.45 -27.58
C PRO A 68 -1.76 40.75 -27.66
N ASP A 69 -3.10 40.66 -27.68
CA ASP A 69 -4.10 41.73 -27.69
C ASP A 69 -4.59 42.16 -26.29
N GLY A 70 -4.13 41.50 -25.22
CA GLY A 70 -4.56 41.74 -23.83
C GLY A 70 -5.99 41.26 -23.48
N ARG A 71 -6.71 40.61 -24.42
CA ARG A 71 -8.09 40.14 -24.19
C ARG A 71 -8.18 39.02 -23.17
N PHE A 72 -7.24 38.09 -23.19
CA PHE A 72 -7.20 36.94 -22.30
C PHE A 72 -6.13 37.12 -21.22
N ALA A 73 -6.49 36.77 -19.98
CA ALA A 73 -5.56 36.60 -18.87
C ALA A 73 -5.63 35.16 -18.35
N LEU A 74 -4.50 34.51 -18.08
CA LEU A 74 -4.42 33.09 -17.73
C LEU A 74 -3.56 32.86 -16.47
N VAL A 75 -4.07 32.02 -15.56
CA VAL A 75 -3.28 31.35 -14.51
C VAL A 75 -3.41 29.83 -14.63
N PHE A 76 -2.29 29.14 -14.58
CA PHE A 76 -2.14 27.72 -14.89
C PHE A 76 -1.21 27.02 -13.87
N ASN A 77 -1.73 25.98 -13.22
CA ASN A 77 -0.93 25.03 -12.46
C ASN A 77 -0.98 23.70 -13.21
N GLY A 78 0.07 23.39 -13.97
CA GLY A 78 0.09 22.20 -14.80
C GLY A 78 1.43 21.90 -15.45
N GLU A 79 1.38 20.97 -16.39
CA GLU A 79 2.35 20.64 -17.44
C GLU A 79 1.54 20.16 -18.65
N ILE A 80 1.66 20.79 -19.82
CA ILE A 80 1.13 20.29 -21.09
C ILE A 80 2.24 19.54 -21.83
N TYR A 81 2.33 18.22 -21.62
CA TYR A 81 3.45 17.43 -22.13
C TYR A 81 3.62 17.48 -23.66
N ASN A 82 2.53 17.65 -24.42
CA ASN A 82 2.55 17.82 -25.87
C ASN A 82 2.66 19.29 -26.37
N TYR A 83 3.12 20.21 -25.53
CA TYR A 83 3.22 21.63 -25.91
C TYR A 83 4.15 21.88 -27.10
N LYS A 84 5.24 21.11 -27.28
CA LYS A 84 6.18 21.30 -28.40
C LYS A 84 5.52 20.98 -29.75
N GLU A 85 4.71 19.92 -29.79
CA GLU A 85 3.93 19.53 -30.96
C GLU A 85 2.83 20.57 -31.27
N LEU A 86 2.07 20.97 -30.24
CA LEU A 86 1.02 22.00 -30.35
C LEU A 86 1.60 23.37 -30.76
N ARG A 87 2.78 23.75 -30.28
CA ARG A 87 3.49 24.98 -30.66
C ARG A 87 3.85 24.94 -32.15
N ALA A 88 4.44 23.85 -32.62
CA ALA A 88 4.79 23.66 -34.04
C ALA A 88 3.56 23.53 -34.97
N GLU A 89 2.38 23.19 -34.44
CA GLU A 89 1.08 23.32 -35.15
C GLU A 89 0.67 24.79 -35.25
N LEU A 90 0.64 25.51 -34.12
CA LEU A 90 0.24 26.92 -34.06
C LEU A 90 1.18 27.86 -34.85
N GLU A 91 2.49 27.61 -34.85
CA GLU A 91 3.49 28.39 -35.61
C GLU A 91 3.28 28.24 -37.13
N ARG A 92 2.97 27.04 -37.62
CA ARG A 92 2.61 26.81 -39.04
C ARG A 92 1.28 27.48 -39.43
N GLU A 93 0.43 27.76 -38.45
CA GLU A 93 -0.83 28.48 -38.58
C GLU A 93 -0.67 30.00 -38.31
N GLY A 94 0.57 30.49 -38.23
CA GLY A 94 0.89 31.93 -38.15
C GLY A 94 0.89 32.52 -36.72
N CYS A 95 0.79 31.71 -35.67
CA CYS A 95 0.88 32.21 -34.29
C CYS A 95 2.33 32.53 -33.92
N THR A 96 2.57 33.74 -33.41
CA THR A 96 3.87 34.17 -32.88
C THR A 96 3.89 34.09 -31.35
N PHE A 97 4.96 33.49 -30.81
CA PHE A 97 5.15 33.25 -29.39
C PHE A 97 6.16 34.25 -28.80
N ARG A 98 5.91 34.73 -27.58
CA ARG A 98 6.80 35.61 -26.82
C ARG A 98 7.69 34.84 -25.83
N THR A 99 7.32 33.59 -25.55
CA THR A 99 7.92 32.73 -24.51
C THR A 99 8.26 31.34 -25.11
N GLN A 100 8.85 30.47 -24.29
CA GLN A 100 9.00 29.03 -24.57
C GLN A 100 8.10 28.17 -23.67
N SER A 101 7.26 28.78 -22.82
CA SER A 101 6.39 28.11 -21.87
C SER A 101 5.24 27.35 -22.54
N ASP A 102 4.89 26.21 -21.96
CA ASP A 102 3.66 25.47 -22.28
C ASP A 102 2.38 26.28 -21.97
N THR A 103 2.48 27.26 -21.08
CA THR A 103 1.39 28.15 -20.68
C THR A 103 0.95 29.07 -21.83
N GLU A 104 1.87 29.54 -22.67
CA GLU A 104 1.53 30.39 -23.82
C GLU A 104 0.89 29.56 -24.95
N VAL A 105 1.31 28.30 -25.13
CA VAL A 105 0.66 27.33 -26.02
C VAL A 105 -0.80 27.11 -25.60
N LEU A 106 -1.04 26.91 -24.30
CA LEU A 106 -2.40 26.83 -23.75
C LEU A 106 -3.19 28.13 -23.99
N LEU A 107 -2.57 29.29 -23.84
CA LEU A 107 -3.20 30.60 -24.05
C LEU A 107 -3.65 30.84 -25.50
N HIS A 108 -2.81 30.49 -26.48
CA HIS A 108 -3.19 30.54 -27.90
C HIS A 108 -4.31 29.56 -28.25
N LEU A 109 -4.30 28.35 -27.67
CA LEU A 109 -5.39 27.39 -27.87
C LEU A 109 -6.71 27.88 -27.27
N ILE A 110 -6.70 28.45 -26.06
CA ILE A 110 -7.89 29.07 -25.44
C ILE A 110 -8.42 30.23 -26.30
N ALA A 111 -7.53 31.09 -26.83
CA ALA A 111 -7.92 32.23 -27.64
C ALA A 111 -8.56 31.83 -28.99
N ARG A 112 -8.22 30.66 -29.53
CA ARG A 112 -8.70 30.16 -30.83
C ARG A 112 -9.86 29.15 -30.73
N GLU A 113 -9.86 28.29 -29.73
CA GLU A 113 -10.81 27.17 -29.58
C GLU A 113 -11.76 27.33 -28.37
N GLY A 114 -11.55 28.33 -27.51
CA GLY A 114 -12.36 28.53 -26.32
C GLY A 114 -12.29 27.35 -25.36
N ASP A 115 -13.43 26.71 -25.07
CA ASP A 115 -13.48 25.54 -24.19
C ASP A 115 -13.23 24.20 -24.89
N ALA A 116 -13.04 24.17 -26.22
CA ALA A 116 -12.67 22.94 -26.95
C ALA A 116 -11.20 22.53 -26.75
N CYS A 117 -10.31 23.50 -26.46
CA CYS A 117 -8.86 23.29 -26.39
C CYS A 117 -8.42 22.10 -25.50
N VAL A 118 -9.18 21.83 -24.43
CA VAL A 118 -8.92 20.79 -23.42
C VAL A 118 -8.84 19.37 -24.01
N GLU A 119 -9.42 19.14 -25.18
CA GLU A 119 -9.38 17.84 -25.88
C GLU A 119 -8.00 17.57 -26.49
N ARG A 120 -7.33 18.61 -27.02
CA ARG A 120 -5.96 18.55 -27.58
C ARG A 120 -4.87 18.38 -26.50
N LEU A 121 -5.17 18.67 -25.23
CA LEU A 121 -4.18 18.69 -24.14
C LEU A 121 -3.85 17.27 -23.61
N ARG A 122 -2.57 16.89 -23.72
CA ARG A 122 -1.98 15.71 -23.06
C ARG A 122 -1.12 16.20 -21.89
N GLY A 123 -1.71 16.35 -20.71
CA GLY A 123 -1.05 16.99 -19.57
C GLY A 123 -1.64 16.66 -18.21
N MET A 124 -1.01 17.18 -17.15
CA MET A 124 -1.58 17.28 -15.80
C MET A 124 -1.82 18.76 -15.51
N PHE A 125 -3.06 19.22 -15.33
CA PHE A 125 -3.35 20.65 -15.30
C PHE A 125 -4.62 21.01 -14.55
N CYS A 126 -4.60 22.22 -13.99
CA CYS A 126 -5.80 23.02 -13.77
C CYS A 126 -5.50 24.48 -14.09
N PHE A 127 -6.45 25.17 -14.69
CA PHE A 127 -6.29 26.59 -15.07
C PHE A 127 -7.55 27.41 -14.83
N ALA A 128 -7.36 28.72 -14.80
CA ALA A 128 -8.41 29.72 -14.91
C ALA A 128 -7.96 30.79 -15.93
N ALA A 129 -8.78 31.00 -16.96
CA ALA A 129 -8.57 32.00 -18.00
C ALA A 129 -9.76 32.95 -18.05
N TRP A 130 -9.52 34.26 -18.06
CA TRP A 130 -10.54 35.29 -18.18
C TRP A 130 -10.54 35.86 -19.60
N ASP A 131 -11.71 35.86 -20.25
CA ASP A 131 -11.95 36.58 -21.50
C ASP A 131 -12.60 37.94 -21.20
N ALA A 132 -11.83 39.02 -21.39
CA ALA A 132 -12.29 40.38 -21.11
C ALA A 132 -13.32 40.91 -22.12
N GLN A 133 -13.37 40.37 -23.35
CA GLN A 133 -14.34 40.78 -24.37
C GLN A 133 -15.72 40.15 -24.11
N ARG A 134 -15.74 38.91 -23.58
CA ARG A 134 -16.97 38.17 -23.31
C ARG A 134 -17.43 38.23 -21.84
N GLU A 135 -16.60 38.78 -20.96
CA GLU A 135 -16.73 38.75 -19.50
C GLU A 135 -16.98 37.34 -18.92
N GLN A 136 -16.19 36.35 -19.38
CA GLN A 136 -16.33 34.95 -18.96
C GLN A 136 -15.03 34.41 -18.37
N LEU A 137 -15.14 33.67 -17.26
CA LEU A 137 -14.06 32.84 -16.73
C LEU A 137 -14.19 31.41 -17.26
N LEU A 138 -13.18 30.92 -17.97
CA LEU A 138 -13.01 29.53 -18.36
C LEU A 138 -12.09 28.83 -17.35
N VAL A 139 -12.56 27.77 -16.70
CA VAL A 139 -11.75 26.94 -15.79
C VAL A 139 -11.79 25.48 -16.22
N ALA A 140 -10.68 24.76 -16.09
CA ALA A 140 -10.61 23.33 -16.41
C ALA A 140 -9.73 22.55 -15.44
N ARG A 141 -9.95 21.24 -15.38
CA ARG A 141 -9.13 20.28 -14.64
C ARG A 141 -8.89 19.02 -15.48
N ASP A 142 -7.67 18.48 -15.40
CA ASP A 142 -7.20 17.39 -16.23
C ASP A 142 -8.02 16.09 -16.15
N ARG A 143 -7.74 15.20 -17.12
CA ARG A 143 -8.49 13.97 -17.41
C ARG A 143 -8.74 13.09 -16.17
N VAL A 144 -7.80 13.00 -15.23
CA VAL A 144 -7.95 12.20 -13.98
C VAL A 144 -7.91 13.05 -12.70
N GLY A 145 -7.66 14.35 -12.82
CA GLY A 145 -7.63 15.31 -11.73
C GLY A 145 -6.29 15.38 -10.97
N LYS A 146 -5.16 15.08 -11.63
CA LYS A 146 -3.82 15.11 -11.01
C LYS A 146 -3.51 16.46 -10.35
N LYS A 147 -3.94 17.59 -10.92
CA LYS A 147 -3.80 18.90 -10.28
C LYS A 147 -5.05 19.26 -9.45
N PRO A 148 -4.90 19.79 -8.23
CA PRO A 148 -6.03 20.19 -7.39
C PRO A 148 -6.61 21.54 -7.82
N PHE A 149 -7.94 21.60 -7.91
CA PHE A 149 -8.70 22.83 -8.10
C PHE A 149 -9.93 22.83 -7.18
N TYR A 150 -9.96 23.79 -6.26
CA TYR A 150 -11.03 24.01 -5.29
C TYR A 150 -11.74 25.33 -5.59
N TRP A 151 -13.04 25.41 -5.30
CA TRP A 151 -13.81 26.64 -5.46
C TRP A 151 -14.95 26.77 -4.44
N SER A 152 -15.44 28.00 -4.27
CA SER A 152 -16.67 28.32 -3.54
C SER A 152 -17.32 29.57 -4.15
N VAL A 153 -18.60 29.81 -3.80
CA VAL A 153 -19.32 31.05 -4.13
C VAL A 153 -19.86 31.65 -2.84
N ARG A 154 -19.46 32.90 -2.56
CA ARG A 154 -19.89 33.67 -1.38
C ARG A 154 -20.08 35.12 -1.78
N ASP A 155 -21.15 35.75 -1.27
CA ASP A 155 -21.41 37.21 -1.37
C ASP A 155 -21.29 37.77 -2.81
N GLY A 156 -21.73 36.99 -3.81
CA GLY A 156 -21.68 37.33 -5.24
C GLY A 156 -20.33 37.11 -5.93
N ILE A 157 -19.34 36.52 -5.24
CA ILE A 157 -17.98 36.28 -5.75
C ILE A 157 -17.72 34.77 -5.87
N PHE A 158 -17.18 34.34 -7.00
CA PHE A 158 -16.60 33.00 -7.20
C PHE A 158 -15.12 33.02 -6.82
N TYR A 159 -14.75 32.27 -5.78
CA TYR A 159 -13.37 32.09 -5.35
C TYR A 159 -12.84 30.74 -5.79
N PHE A 160 -11.59 30.67 -6.25
CA PHE A 160 -10.92 29.42 -6.62
C PHE A 160 -9.47 29.39 -6.13
N ALA A 161 -8.93 28.19 -5.84
CA ALA A 161 -7.50 27.99 -5.56
C ALA A 161 -7.03 26.53 -5.69
N SER A 162 -5.70 26.34 -5.71
CA SER A 162 -5.04 25.02 -5.63
C SER A 162 -5.04 24.37 -4.25
N SER A 163 -5.51 25.03 -3.18
CA SER A 163 -5.65 24.45 -1.84
C SER A 163 -6.99 24.80 -1.18
N LEU A 164 -7.44 23.96 -0.26
CA LEU A 164 -8.61 24.22 0.59
C LEU A 164 -8.36 25.41 1.53
N GLU A 165 -7.13 25.55 2.02
CA GLU A 165 -6.72 26.62 2.94
C GLU A 165 -6.89 28.01 2.31
N ALA A 166 -6.48 28.17 1.04
CA ALA A 166 -6.67 29.42 0.31
C ALA A 166 -8.14 29.77 0.08
N VAL A 167 -8.98 28.84 -0.40
CA VAL A 167 -10.43 29.11 -0.55
C VAL A 167 -11.07 29.40 0.79
N HIS A 168 -10.65 28.73 1.86
CA HIS A 168 -11.17 28.95 3.21
C HIS A 168 -10.78 30.33 3.77
N ALA A 169 -9.53 30.78 3.57
CA ALA A 169 -9.08 32.13 3.92
C ALA A 169 -9.93 33.20 3.23
N ALA A 170 -10.27 32.99 1.95
CA ALA A 170 -11.16 33.88 1.20
C ALA A 170 -12.59 33.95 1.75
N LEU A 171 -13.10 32.85 2.31
CA LEU A 171 -14.45 32.79 2.85
C LEU A 171 -14.59 33.42 4.23
N GLY A 172 -13.54 33.49 5.05
CA GLY A 172 -13.58 34.11 6.38
C GLY A 172 -14.68 33.57 7.31
N ALA A 173 -15.09 32.30 7.13
CA ALA A 173 -16.22 31.68 7.81
C ALA A 173 -15.77 30.51 8.71
N PRO A 174 -16.53 30.11 9.74
CA PRO A 174 -16.23 28.93 10.55
C PRO A 174 -16.11 27.64 9.72
N ARG A 175 -15.17 26.75 10.07
CA ARG A 175 -14.95 25.45 9.41
C ARG A 175 -16.09 24.46 9.71
N THR A 176 -17.19 24.57 8.98
CA THR A 176 -18.33 23.63 9.06
C THR A 176 -18.07 22.36 8.25
N LEU A 177 -18.28 21.19 8.85
CA LEU A 177 -18.09 19.89 8.19
C LEU A 177 -19.27 19.54 7.27
N ASP A 178 -18.99 19.02 6.07
CA ASP A 178 -20.00 18.30 5.29
C ASP A 178 -20.12 16.87 5.84
N MET A 179 -21.25 16.57 6.49
CA MET A 179 -21.50 15.25 7.09
C MET A 179 -21.58 14.11 6.05
N ALA A 180 -21.88 14.40 4.79
CA ALA A 180 -21.84 13.42 3.70
C ALA A 180 -20.44 13.27 3.08
N ALA A 181 -19.56 14.27 3.25
CA ALA A 181 -18.13 14.12 2.99
C ALA A 181 -17.45 13.28 4.09
N LEU A 182 -17.85 13.46 5.36
CA LEU A 182 -17.37 12.63 6.46
C LEU A 182 -17.80 11.16 6.31
N ASP A 183 -19.03 10.91 5.82
CA ASP A 183 -19.52 9.56 5.48
C ASP A 183 -18.76 8.94 4.29
N ASP A 184 -18.51 9.71 3.21
CA ASP A 184 -17.62 9.29 2.12
C ASP A 184 -16.23 8.92 2.67
N TYR A 185 -15.61 9.77 3.50
CA TYR A 185 -14.27 9.54 4.07
C TYR A 185 -14.19 8.28 4.95
N LEU A 186 -15.11 8.13 5.90
CA LEU A 186 -15.13 6.96 6.81
C LEU A 186 -15.39 5.63 6.07
N THR A 187 -16.06 5.71 4.92
CA THR A 187 -16.28 4.58 4.01
C THR A 187 -15.05 4.30 3.14
N LEU A 188 -14.60 5.29 2.36
CA LEU A 188 -13.61 5.16 1.30
C LEU A 188 -12.17 5.28 1.80
N GLY A 189 -11.89 6.28 2.62
CA GLY A 189 -10.55 6.75 3.00
C GLY A 189 -10.19 8.13 2.45
N TRP A 190 -11.05 8.71 1.59
CA TRP A 190 -10.81 10.03 0.99
C TRP A 190 -12.11 10.80 0.68
N VAL A 191 -11.94 12.09 0.39
CA VAL A 191 -12.83 13.09 -0.24
C VAL A 191 -13.17 12.92 -1.73
N PRO A 192 -14.13 12.11 -2.23
CA PRO A 192 -14.47 12.11 -3.65
C PRO A 192 -15.08 13.45 -4.12
N ALA A 193 -14.68 13.91 -5.31
CA ALA A 193 -15.28 15.08 -5.94
C ALA A 193 -16.80 14.91 -6.18
N PRO A 194 -17.58 16.01 -6.28
CA PRO A 194 -17.20 17.41 -6.07
C PRO A 194 -17.11 17.84 -4.58
N ARG A 195 -17.20 16.92 -3.61
CA ARG A 195 -17.15 17.27 -2.18
C ARG A 195 -15.74 17.56 -1.67
N THR A 196 -15.68 18.36 -0.62
CA THR A 196 -14.54 18.49 0.29
C THR A 196 -15.02 18.14 1.70
N ILE A 197 -14.12 17.99 2.68
CA ILE A 197 -14.57 17.80 4.08
C ILE A 197 -15.38 18.99 4.63
N PHE A 198 -15.30 20.17 4.01
CA PHE A 198 -15.99 21.39 4.44
C PHE A 198 -17.26 21.66 3.62
N ALA A 199 -18.34 22.03 4.31
CA ALA A 199 -19.56 22.46 3.64
C ALA A 199 -19.34 23.78 2.89
N GLY A 200 -19.85 23.86 1.65
CA GLY A 200 -19.75 25.05 0.80
C GLY A 200 -18.43 25.21 0.02
N ILE A 201 -17.41 24.35 0.26
CA ILE A 201 -16.20 24.29 -0.57
C ILE A 201 -16.24 23.03 -1.43
N HIS A 202 -15.93 23.19 -2.72
CA HIS A 202 -16.09 22.16 -3.74
C HIS A 202 -14.79 21.88 -4.49
N LYS A 203 -14.63 20.64 -4.94
CA LYS A 203 -13.61 20.26 -5.94
C LYS A 203 -14.22 20.42 -7.32
N LEU A 204 -13.47 20.99 -8.27
CA LEU A 204 -13.79 20.79 -9.69
C LEU A 204 -13.58 19.29 -10.01
N GLU A 205 -14.57 18.64 -10.63
CA GLU A 205 -14.47 17.22 -10.96
C GLU A 205 -13.40 16.98 -12.05
N PRO A 206 -12.73 15.81 -12.07
CA PRO A 206 -11.84 15.43 -13.17
C PRO A 206 -12.53 15.51 -14.53
N SER A 207 -11.74 15.78 -15.58
CA SER A 207 -12.22 15.87 -16.97
C SER A 207 -13.32 16.92 -17.20
N VAL A 208 -13.48 17.91 -16.31
CA VAL A 208 -14.47 18.99 -16.46
C VAL A 208 -13.81 20.29 -16.91
N VAL A 209 -14.43 20.90 -17.92
CA VAL A 209 -14.27 22.31 -18.28
C VAL A 209 -15.56 23.06 -17.95
N MET A 210 -15.44 24.26 -17.40
CA MET A 210 -16.54 25.07 -16.88
C MET A 210 -16.34 26.54 -17.24
N THR A 211 -17.33 27.12 -17.91
CA THR A 211 -17.42 28.55 -18.19
C THR A 211 -18.35 29.20 -17.18
N LEU A 212 -17.93 30.31 -16.59
CA LEU A 212 -18.71 31.12 -15.65
C LEU A 212 -18.85 32.54 -16.15
N ASP A 213 -20.05 33.09 -16.06
CA ASP A 213 -20.39 34.47 -16.38
C ASP A 213 -21.46 34.97 -15.40
N GLN A 214 -21.90 36.22 -15.55
CA GLN A 214 -22.93 36.83 -14.69
C GLN A 214 -24.32 36.15 -14.78
N HIS A 215 -24.55 35.30 -15.78
CA HIS A 215 -25.77 34.49 -15.92
C HIS A 215 -25.60 33.08 -15.31
N GLY A 216 -24.44 32.80 -14.70
CA GLY A 216 -24.11 31.59 -13.94
C GLY A 216 -23.04 30.75 -14.62
N ALA A 217 -23.07 29.43 -14.36
CA ALA A 217 -22.11 28.50 -14.95
C ALA A 217 -22.73 27.50 -15.94
N ARG A 218 -21.89 27.09 -16.88
CA ARG A 218 -22.04 25.98 -17.83
C ARG A 218 -20.81 25.08 -17.66
N SER A 219 -20.99 23.77 -17.58
CA SER A 219 -19.88 22.83 -17.44
C SER A 219 -20.13 21.57 -18.26
N ARG A 220 -19.10 21.08 -18.97
CA ARG A 220 -19.13 19.82 -19.71
C ARG A 220 -17.99 18.92 -19.28
N VAL A 221 -18.18 17.62 -19.50
CA VAL A 221 -17.15 16.58 -19.31
C VAL A 221 -16.52 16.36 -20.68
N TYR A 222 -15.22 16.56 -20.82
CA TYR A 222 -14.52 16.51 -22.12
C TYR A 222 -13.78 15.20 -22.38
N TRP A 223 -13.69 14.30 -21.38
CA TRP A 223 -13.10 12.97 -21.53
C TRP A 223 -13.72 12.00 -20.52
N ASP A 224 -13.83 10.70 -20.86
CA ASP A 224 -14.32 9.67 -19.94
C ASP A 224 -13.75 8.28 -20.23
N LEU A 225 -13.01 7.72 -19.26
CA LEU A 225 -12.46 6.35 -19.28
C LEU A 225 -13.52 5.24 -19.38
N ALA A 226 -14.82 5.58 -19.30
CA ALA A 226 -15.92 4.67 -19.56
C ALA A 226 -16.33 4.59 -21.04
N ALA A 227 -15.95 5.59 -21.86
CA ALA A 227 -16.24 5.66 -23.30
C ALA A 227 -15.07 5.14 -24.16
N ASP A 228 -13.82 5.43 -23.77
CA ASP A 228 -12.60 4.83 -24.37
C ASP A 228 -12.49 3.33 -23.98
N ARG A 229 -13.35 2.47 -24.53
CA ARG A 229 -13.50 1.06 -24.10
C ARG A 229 -13.78 0.04 -25.21
N ASP A 230 -13.24 0.27 -26.41
CA ASP A 230 -13.15 -0.81 -27.40
C ASP A 230 -12.22 -1.92 -26.86
N PRO A 231 -12.65 -3.20 -26.85
CA PRO A 231 -11.79 -4.30 -26.43
C PRO A 231 -10.59 -4.44 -27.38
N PHE A 232 -9.39 -4.63 -26.83
CA PHE A 232 -8.22 -4.94 -27.64
C PHE A 232 -8.39 -6.31 -28.31
N GLU A 233 -8.25 -6.36 -29.63
CA GLU A 233 -8.32 -7.59 -30.43
C GLU A 233 -6.91 -8.20 -30.56
N GLY A 234 -6.64 -9.25 -29.79
CA GLY A 234 -5.36 -9.97 -29.80
C GLY A 234 -5.18 -10.86 -28.58
N SER A 235 -3.97 -11.39 -28.40
CA SER A 235 -3.54 -12.06 -27.17
C SER A 235 -3.14 -11.06 -26.08
N LEU A 236 -2.75 -11.58 -24.91
CA LEU A 236 -2.17 -10.74 -23.85
C LEU A 236 -0.78 -10.20 -24.24
N ASP A 237 -0.03 -10.96 -25.03
CA ASP A 237 1.32 -10.62 -25.43
C ASP A 237 1.30 -9.53 -26.53
N ASP A 238 0.38 -9.65 -27.50
CA ASP A 238 0.09 -8.59 -28.48
C ASP A 238 -0.32 -7.27 -27.79
N ALA A 239 -1.09 -7.35 -26.70
CA ALA A 239 -1.51 -6.20 -25.91
C ALA A 239 -0.35 -5.58 -25.11
N ALA A 240 0.62 -6.40 -24.65
CA ALA A 240 1.83 -5.93 -23.97
C ALA A 240 2.79 -5.23 -24.95
N ASP A 241 2.99 -5.81 -26.14
CA ASP A 241 3.79 -5.21 -27.21
C ASP A 241 3.19 -3.91 -27.74
N ALA A 242 1.86 -3.82 -27.85
CA ALA A 242 1.16 -2.58 -28.19
C ALA A 242 1.24 -1.51 -27.08
N LEU A 243 1.26 -1.91 -25.81
CA LEU A 243 1.36 -1.03 -24.63
C LEU A 243 2.78 -0.45 -24.44
N LEU A 244 3.82 -1.24 -24.70
CA LEU A 244 5.23 -0.87 -24.51
C LEU A 244 5.62 0.49 -25.17
N PRO A 245 5.33 0.77 -26.46
CA PRO A 245 5.65 2.06 -27.06
C PRO A 245 4.83 3.21 -26.44
N MET A 246 3.60 2.95 -25.98
CA MET A 246 2.79 3.97 -25.30
C MET A 246 3.37 4.34 -23.92
N LEU A 247 3.92 3.37 -23.18
CA LEU A 247 4.59 3.61 -21.90
C LEU A 247 5.93 4.35 -22.09
N ARG A 248 6.71 4.00 -23.11
CA ARG A 248 7.91 4.76 -23.51
C ARG A 248 7.57 6.20 -23.85
N GLU A 249 6.62 6.42 -24.76
CA GLU A 249 6.22 7.75 -25.18
C GLU A 249 5.66 8.58 -24.01
N ALA A 250 4.82 7.98 -23.16
CA ALA A 250 4.31 8.62 -21.95
C ALA A 250 5.44 9.02 -20.97
N THR A 251 6.47 8.18 -20.80
CA THR A 251 7.62 8.51 -19.94
C THR A 251 8.45 9.62 -20.55
N ARG A 252 8.85 9.49 -21.83
CA ARG A 252 9.64 10.48 -22.58
C ARG A 252 9.05 11.89 -22.56
N ILE A 253 7.73 12.05 -22.81
CA ILE A 253 7.11 13.38 -22.80
C ILE A 253 7.00 14.00 -21.40
N ARG A 254 7.26 13.23 -20.32
CA ARG A 254 7.32 13.71 -18.92
C ARG A 254 8.73 14.08 -18.47
N LEU A 255 9.76 13.76 -19.26
CA LEU A 255 11.15 14.22 -19.05
C LEU A 255 11.43 15.60 -19.68
N ARG A 256 10.39 16.30 -20.15
CA ARG A 256 10.47 17.65 -20.71
C ARG A 256 10.50 18.69 -19.59
N ALA A 257 11.69 19.06 -19.14
CA ALA A 257 11.93 20.13 -18.16
C ALA A 257 13.26 20.83 -18.43
N ASP A 258 13.38 22.09 -18.00
CA ASP A 258 14.61 22.89 -18.02
C ASP A 258 15.32 22.87 -16.65
N VAL A 259 14.93 21.93 -15.77
CA VAL A 259 15.43 21.76 -14.39
C VAL A 259 15.77 20.30 -14.11
N PRO A 260 16.68 20.01 -13.15
CA PRO A 260 17.06 18.63 -12.83
C PRO A 260 15.88 17.76 -12.41
N LEU A 261 15.82 16.58 -13.03
CA LEU A 261 14.81 15.54 -12.86
C LEU A 261 15.35 14.37 -12.04
N GLY A 262 14.47 13.72 -11.28
CA GLY A 262 14.75 12.46 -10.59
C GLY A 262 13.57 11.49 -10.67
N ILE A 263 13.72 10.34 -10.03
CA ILE A 263 12.68 9.29 -10.01
C ILE A 263 12.55 8.71 -8.60
N PHE A 264 11.33 8.58 -8.10
CA PHE A 264 11.04 7.82 -6.89
C PHE A 264 10.92 6.33 -7.26
N LEU A 265 11.86 5.53 -6.76
CA LEU A 265 11.98 4.10 -7.03
C LEU A 265 11.64 3.31 -5.75
N SER A 266 10.79 2.30 -5.91
CA SER A 266 10.39 1.35 -4.88
C SER A 266 10.72 -0.09 -5.33
N GLY A 267 10.37 -1.10 -4.54
CA GLY A 267 10.40 -2.49 -5.00
C GLY A 267 9.26 -2.82 -5.97
N GLY A 268 8.24 -1.96 -6.07
CA GLY A 268 7.09 -2.12 -6.94
C GLY A 268 7.41 -2.04 -8.45
N ILE A 269 6.76 -2.92 -9.22
CA ILE A 269 6.90 -3.03 -10.68
C ILE A 269 6.60 -1.72 -11.41
N ASP A 270 5.59 -0.96 -10.98
CA ASP A 270 5.18 0.32 -11.59
C ASP A 270 6.34 1.34 -11.60
N SER A 271 6.97 1.54 -10.44
CA SER A 271 8.12 2.46 -10.31
C SER A 271 9.37 1.93 -11.02
N SER A 272 9.57 0.60 -11.01
CA SER A 272 10.69 -0.06 -11.69
C SER A 272 10.59 0.10 -13.20
N LEU A 273 9.38 -0.01 -13.77
CA LEU A 273 9.11 0.16 -15.18
C LEU A 273 9.25 1.63 -15.62
N VAL A 274 8.75 2.58 -14.83
CA VAL A 274 8.97 4.02 -15.08
C VAL A 274 10.47 4.36 -15.04
N THR A 275 11.22 3.81 -14.08
CA THR A 275 12.68 3.99 -13.99
C THR A 275 13.37 3.41 -15.22
N ALA A 276 13.06 2.17 -15.61
CA ALA A 276 13.67 1.53 -16.78
C ALA A 276 13.41 2.29 -18.09
N MET A 277 12.19 2.82 -18.29
CA MET A 277 11.87 3.62 -19.49
C MET A 277 12.51 5.00 -19.46
N ALA A 278 12.65 5.62 -18.28
CA ALA A 278 13.28 6.94 -18.15
C ALA A 278 14.81 6.86 -18.34
N MET A 279 15.46 5.83 -17.80
CA MET A 279 16.91 5.60 -17.94
C MET A 279 17.32 5.26 -19.38
N GLN A 280 16.38 4.81 -20.22
CA GLN A 280 16.58 4.63 -21.67
C GLN A 280 16.57 5.96 -22.46
N GLU A 281 15.95 7.01 -21.92
CA GLU A 281 15.88 8.35 -22.55
C GLU A 281 16.97 9.28 -21.98
N ASP A 282 17.27 9.18 -20.68
CA ASP A 282 18.35 9.90 -20.01
C ASP A 282 19.02 9.01 -18.93
N ALA A 283 20.25 8.57 -19.21
CA ALA A 283 21.06 7.74 -18.33
C ALA A 283 21.59 8.48 -17.08
N THR A 284 21.44 9.80 -16.99
CA THR A 284 21.99 10.63 -15.89
C THR A 284 21.02 10.86 -14.73
N LEU A 285 19.74 10.46 -14.87
CA LEU A 285 18.72 10.69 -13.83
C LEU A 285 19.06 9.98 -12.52
N HIS A 286 18.95 10.71 -11.41
CA HIS A 286 19.08 10.15 -10.07
C HIS A 286 17.77 9.49 -9.61
N THR A 287 17.90 8.34 -8.95
CA THR A 287 16.78 7.58 -8.38
C THR A 287 16.83 7.65 -6.86
N TYR A 288 15.67 7.74 -6.22
CA TYR A 288 15.55 7.94 -4.77
C TYR A 288 14.56 6.92 -4.18
N SER A 289 14.98 6.21 -3.13
CA SER A 289 14.11 5.33 -2.33
C SER A 289 14.14 5.72 -0.85
N ILE A 290 13.19 5.22 -0.07
CA ILE A 290 13.15 5.37 1.38
C ILE A 290 13.28 4.00 2.05
N ARG A 291 14.14 3.91 3.06
CA ARG A 291 14.40 2.70 3.86
C ARG A 291 13.68 2.78 5.19
N PHE A 292 13.09 1.68 5.64
CA PHE A 292 12.42 1.57 6.94
C PHE A 292 13.15 0.61 7.89
N ASP A 293 13.09 0.88 9.19
CA ASP A 293 13.57 -0.05 10.24
C ASP A 293 12.74 -1.35 10.30
N ASP A 294 11.49 -1.30 9.83
CA ASP A 294 10.59 -2.45 9.76
C ASP A 294 10.83 -3.25 8.46
N VAL A 295 11.43 -4.44 8.62
CA VAL A 295 11.76 -5.37 7.53
C VAL A 295 10.52 -5.91 6.80
N GLU A 296 9.31 -5.87 7.37
CA GLU A 296 8.08 -6.23 6.63
C GLU A 296 7.53 -5.06 5.80
N SER A 297 8.03 -3.83 6.00
CA SER A 297 7.69 -2.62 5.23
C SER A 297 8.85 -2.07 4.37
N ASP A 298 10.08 -2.57 4.51
CA ASP A 298 11.25 -2.06 3.78
C ASP A 298 11.38 -2.66 2.36
N GLU A 299 11.18 -1.81 1.35
CA GLU A 299 11.44 -2.15 -0.04
C GLU A 299 12.82 -1.68 -0.54
N SER A 300 13.66 -1.03 0.31
CA SER A 300 14.91 -0.41 -0.14
C SER A 300 15.88 -1.39 -0.81
N GLY A 301 15.98 -2.63 -0.31
CA GLY A 301 16.77 -3.71 -0.93
C GLY A 301 16.21 -4.26 -2.24
N PHE A 302 14.94 -3.99 -2.58
CA PHE A 302 14.39 -4.27 -3.90
C PHE A 302 14.72 -3.12 -4.86
N ALA A 303 14.49 -1.88 -4.44
CA ALA A 303 14.84 -0.68 -5.21
C ALA A 303 16.34 -0.64 -5.58
N ALA A 304 17.22 -0.96 -4.64
CA ALA A 304 18.67 -1.00 -4.87
C ALA A 304 19.08 -1.96 -6.00
N ARG A 305 18.50 -3.16 -6.05
CA ARG A 305 18.79 -4.16 -7.11
C ARG A 305 18.24 -3.75 -8.48
N VAL A 306 17.11 -3.04 -8.51
CA VAL A 306 16.57 -2.47 -9.76
C VAL A 306 17.48 -1.34 -10.26
N ALA A 307 17.96 -0.48 -9.37
CA ALA A 307 18.92 0.56 -9.72
C ALA A 307 20.26 -0.02 -10.20
N GLU A 308 20.82 -1.01 -9.50
CA GLU A 308 22.04 -1.73 -9.88
C GLU A 308 21.91 -2.35 -11.28
N HIS A 309 20.79 -3.05 -11.56
CA HIS A 309 20.51 -3.65 -12.87
C HIS A 309 20.41 -2.61 -14.00
N LEU A 310 19.95 -1.40 -13.71
CA LEU A 310 19.80 -0.30 -14.67
C LEU A 310 21.04 0.62 -14.74
N GLY A 311 22.06 0.41 -13.90
CA GLY A 311 23.20 1.32 -13.77
C GLY A 311 22.86 2.69 -13.16
N ALA A 312 21.70 2.81 -12.50
CA ALA A 312 21.14 4.06 -12.03
C ALA A 312 21.87 4.60 -10.79
N SER A 313 22.09 5.92 -10.74
CA SER A 313 22.62 6.57 -9.54
C SER A 313 21.54 6.61 -8.44
N HIS A 314 21.66 5.73 -7.44
CA HIS A 314 20.64 5.50 -6.42
C HIS A 314 20.97 6.14 -5.07
N HIS A 315 19.98 6.80 -4.49
CA HIS A 315 20.02 7.38 -3.14
C HIS A 315 18.99 6.66 -2.26
N ILE A 316 19.45 6.04 -1.18
CA ILE A 316 18.59 5.44 -0.15
C ILE A 316 18.51 6.42 1.02
N ILE A 317 17.30 6.90 1.33
CA ILE A 317 17.06 7.83 2.43
C ILE A 317 16.51 7.04 3.62
N ASP A 318 17.12 7.15 4.79
CA ASP A 318 16.56 6.54 6.01
C ASP A 318 15.27 7.25 6.44
N ALA A 319 14.20 6.47 6.68
CA ALA A 319 12.99 6.98 7.28
C ALA A 319 13.28 7.45 8.72
N PRO A 320 13.03 8.72 9.08
CA PRO A 320 13.24 9.19 10.44
C PRO A 320 12.27 8.47 11.39
N ALA A 321 12.77 8.12 12.57
CA ALA A 321 12.01 7.48 13.64
C ALA A 321 10.64 8.17 13.87
N ALA A 322 9.61 7.37 14.12
CA ALA A 322 8.20 7.75 14.03
C ALA A 322 7.83 9.02 14.83
N SER A 323 7.86 10.17 14.16
CA SER A 323 7.58 11.49 14.72
C SER A 323 6.24 12.05 14.22
N THR A 324 5.49 12.67 15.12
CA THR A 324 4.24 13.38 14.82
C THR A 324 4.45 14.80 14.30
N ASP A 325 5.67 15.32 14.29
CA ASP A 325 5.95 16.76 14.15
C ASP A 325 5.67 17.28 12.72
N ARG A 326 5.70 16.39 11.73
CA ARG A 326 5.28 16.69 10.35
C ARG A 326 3.75 16.73 10.18
N LEU A 327 2.97 16.10 11.06
CA LEU A 327 1.51 15.96 10.89
C LEU A 327 0.77 17.30 10.78
N PRO A 328 1.04 18.35 11.59
CA PRO A 328 0.37 19.64 11.44
C PRO A 328 0.58 20.28 10.07
N THR A 329 1.76 20.11 9.48
CA THR A 329 2.09 20.62 8.13
C THR A 329 1.42 19.80 7.04
N LEU A 330 1.44 18.47 7.14
CA LEU A 330 0.74 17.58 6.20
C LEU A 330 -0.78 17.84 6.22
N ILE A 331 -1.39 17.98 7.42
CA ILE A 331 -2.81 18.27 7.58
C ILE A 331 -3.21 19.60 6.92
N ARG A 332 -2.36 20.64 6.98
CA ARG A 332 -2.58 21.89 6.22
C ARG A 332 -2.46 21.67 4.71
N HIS A 333 -1.40 21.00 4.24
CA HIS A 333 -1.13 20.81 2.81
C HIS A 333 -2.17 19.93 2.09
N PHE A 334 -2.68 18.87 2.74
CA PHE A 334 -3.83 18.11 2.24
C PHE A 334 -5.14 18.89 2.40
N GLY A 335 -5.28 19.65 3.49
CA GLY A 335 -6.45 20.48 3.80
C GLY A 335 -7.69 19.71 4.26
N GLU A 336 -7.75 18.40 4.02
CA GLU A 336 -8.80 17.48 4.47
C GLU A 336 -8.22 16.11 4.87
N PRO A 337 -8.96 15.28 5.63
CA PRO A 337 -8.49 13.94 6.01
C PRO A 337 -8.22 13.02 4.82
N PHE A 338 -7.00 12.49 4.76
CA PHE A 338 -6.53 11.54 3.76
C PHE A 338 -6.03 10.28 4.49
N ALA A 339 -6.57 9.11 4.17
CA ALA A 339 -6.31 7.86 4.91
C ALA A 339 -5.23 6.98 4.25
N ASP A 340 -4.09 7.60 3.95
CA ASP A 340 -2.90 6.93 3.42
C ASP A 340 -1.69 7.21 4.35
N SER A 341 -1.04 6.14 4.78
CA SER A 341 0.18 6.20 5.60
C SER A 341 1.44 6.57 4.80
N SER A 342 1.46 6.35 3.48
CA SER A 342 2.61 6.69 2.61
C SER A 342 2.90 8.19 2.59
N ALA A 343 1.88 9.03 2.86
CA ALA A 343 1.97 10.48 2.88
C ALA A 343 3.08 11.03 3.80
N ILE A 344 3.44 10.31 4.88
CA ILE A 344 4.53 10.69 5.78
C ILE A 344 5.89 10.40 5.13
N PRO A 345 6.30 9.15 4.82
CA PRO A 345 7.58 8.87 4.17
C PRO A 345 7.75 9.57 2.82
N THR A 346 6.72 9.66 1.98
CA THR A 346 6.78 10.40 0.71
C THR A 346 7.09 11.88 0.92
N SER A 347 6.63 12.49 2.03
CA SER A 347 7.00 13.87 2.37
C SER A 347 8.47 14.02 2.81
N VAL A 348 9.06 12.98 3.42
CA VAL A 348 10.49 12.94 3.76
C VAL A 348 11.33 12.77 2.50
N LEU A 349 10.95 11.81 1.64
CA LEU A 349 11.62 11.53 0.38
C LEU A 349 11.62 12.78 -0.53
N ALA A 350 10.50 13.47 -0.65
CA ALA A 350 10.41 14.73 -1.38
C ALA A 350 11.21 15.88 -0.74
N GLN A 351 11.27 15.96 0.60
CA GLN A 351 12.10 16.94 1.31
C GLN A 351 13.60 16.70 1.08
N TYR A 352 14.03 15.44 0.98
CA TYR A 352 15.41 15.08 0.64
C TYR A 352 15.70 15.36 -0.84
N ALA A 353 14.91 14.79 -1.75
CA ALA A 353 15.12 14.90 -3.19
C ALA A 353 15.13 16.37 -3.68
N ARG A 354 14.36 17.28 -3.05
CA ARG A 354 14.35 18.71 -3.42
C ARG A 354 15.71 19.41 -3.30
N GLN A 355 16.67 18.84 -2.56
CA GLN A 355 18.05 19.32 -2.46
C GLN A 355 18.88 19.08 -3.74
N HIS A 356 18.41 18.19 -4.62
CA HIS A 356 19.12 17.75 -5.83
C HIS A 356 18.29 17.93 -7.11
N VAL A 357 16.98 17.70 -7.04
CA VAL A 357 16.06 17.74 -8.18
C VAL A 357 14.84 18.63 -7.91
N THR A 358 14.31 19.28 -8.95
CA THR A 358 13.11 20.14 -8.84
C THR A 358 11.83 19.35 -9.13
N VAL A 359 11.91 18.30 -9.94
CA VAL A 359 10.80 17.43 -10.34
C VAL A 359 11.20 15.97 -10.18
N ALA A 360 10.26 15.13 -9.73
CA ALA A 360 10.44 13.69 -9.66
C ALA A 360 9.30 12.94 -10.37
N LEU A 361 9.64 11.88 -11.10
CA LEU A 361 8.68 10.90 -11.63
C LEU A 361 8.39 9.80 -10.59
N GLY A 362 7.26 9.12 -10.72
CA GLY A 362 6.87 8.00 -9.85
C GLY A 362 5.82 7.11 -10.53
N GLY A 363 5.56 5.93 -9.95
CA GLY A 363 4.68 4.89 -10.52
C GLY A 363 3.17 5.13 -10.39
N ASP A 364 2.73 6.20 -9.71
CA ASP A 364 1.34 6.43 -9.31
C ASP A 364 0.32 6.29 -10.47
N GLY A 365 -0.58 5.31 -10.32
CA GLY A 365 -1.69 5.03 -11.24
C GLY A 365 -1.60 3.70 -11.99
N GLY A 366 -0.50 2.95 -11.88
CA GLY A 366 -0.40 1.60 -12.46
C GLY A 366 -1.38 0.63 -11.80
N ASP A 367 -1.38 0.58 -10.46
CA ASP A 367 -2.33 -0.19 -9.65
C ASP A 367 -3.82 0.07 -9.99
N GLU A 368 -4.23 1.33 -10.23
CA GLU A 368 -5.59 1.65 -10.70
C GLU A 368 -5.84 1.33 -12.18
N GLY A 369 -4.83 1.50 -13.04
CA GLY A 369 -4.95 1.23 -14.49
C GLY A 369 -5.04 -0.26 -14.80
N PHE A 370 -4.18 -1.06 -14.17
CA PHE A 370 -4.05 -2.51 -14.39
C PHE A 370 -4.76 -3.35 -13.32
N ALA A 371 -5.40 -2.71 -12.34
CA ALA A 371 -6.16 -3.34 -11.25
C ALA A 371 -5.31 -4.28 -10.36
N GLY A 372 -4.07 -3.88 -10.05
CA GLY A 372 -3.10 -4.67 -9.28
C GLY A 372 -3.58 -5.00 -7.85
N TYR A 373 -4.19 -4.04 -7.16
CA TYR A 373 -4.67 -4.19 -5.78
C TYR A 373 -5.49 -5.47 -5.58
N SER A 374 -5.08 -6.27 -4.59
CA SER A 374 -5.67 -7.60 -4.29
C SER A 374 -7.19 -7.57 -4.02
N TRP A 375 -7.76 -6.41 -3.64
CA TRP A 375 -9.19 -6.23 -3.50
C TRP A 375 -9.95 -6.28 -4.84
N TYR A 376 -9.35 -5.88 -5.97
CA TYR A 376 -9.98 -5.99 -7.28
C TYR A 376 -10.14 -7.45 -7.67
N GLN A 377 -9.08 -8.26 -7.53
CA GLN A 377 -9.18 -9.71 -7.72
C GLN A 377 -10.25 -10.34 -6.82
N THR A 378 -10.29 -9.94 -5.54
CA THR A 378 -11.29 -10.41 -4.56
C THR A 378 -12.70 -10.04 -4.98
N PHE A 379 -12.92 -8.80 -5.44
CA PHE A 379 -14.19 -8.31 -5.96
C PHE A 379 -14.62 -9.06 -7.24
N HIS A 380 -13.69 -9.35 -8.17
CA HIS A 380 -13.97 -10.15 -9.36
C HIS A 380 -14.36 -11.60 -9.02
N LYS A 381 -13.67 -12.22 -8.05
CA LYS A 381 -13.99 -13.56 -7.52
C LYS A 381 -15.41 -13.58 -6.91
N VAL A 382 -15.74 -12.60 -6.05
CA VAL A 382 -17.08 -12.44 -5.45
C VAL A 382 -18.15 -12.15 -6.51
N ARG A 383 -17.86 -11.33 -7.53
CA ARG A 383 -18.82 -10.99 -8.61
C ARG A 383 -19.13 -12.19 -9.50
N ARG A 384 -18.15 -13.05 -9.80
CA ARG A 384 -18.39 -14.32 -10.53
C ARG A 384 -19.31 -15.23 -9.72
N LEU A 385 -19.02 -15.45 -8.43
CA LEU A 385 -19.88 -16.25 -7.53
C LEU A 385 -21.32 -15.71 -7.45
N GLY A 386 -21.49 -14.40 -7.30
CA GLY A 386 -22.82 -13.75 -7.28
C GLY A 386 -23.60 -13.83 -8.61
N ASN A 387 -22.91 -14.01 -9.74
CA ASN A 387 -23.54 -14.20 -11.06
C ASN A 387 -23.93 -15.66 -11.34
N MET A 388 -23.29 -16.63 -10.68
CA MET A 388 -23.62 -18.06 -10.79
C MET A 388 -24.94 -18.43 -10.08
N ILE A 389 -25.49 -17.55 -9.25
CA ILE A 389 -26.79 -17.75 -8.59
C ILE A 389 -27.92 -17.61 -9.64
N PRO A 390 -28.79 -18.64 -9.84
CA PRO A 390 -29.83 -18.64 -10.87
C PRO A 390 -30.79 -17.44 -10.82
N ALA A 391 -31.43 -17.13 -11.96
CA ALA A 391 -32.26 -15.95 -12.13
C ALA A 391 -33.47 -15.90 -11.17
N GLY A 392 -34.13 -17.03 -10.90
CA GLY A 392 -35.29 -17.11 -9.99
C GLY A 392 -34.98 -16.60 -8.57
N CYS A 393 -33.77 -16.85 -8.05
CA CYS A 393 -33.35 -16.37 -6.74
C CYS A 393 -33.06 -14.85 -6.69
N ARG A 394 -33.10 -14.14 -7.83
CA ARG A 394 -32.75 -12.70 -7.91
C ARG A 394 -33.94 -11.78 -7.56
N LEU A 395 -35.17 -12.29 -7.58
CA LEU A 395 -36.39 -11.57 -7.15
C LEU A 395 -36.30 -11.11 -5.69
N GLY A 396 -35.58 -11.86 -4.84
CA GLY A 396 -35.39 -11.52 -3.43
C GLY A 396 -34.64 -10.21 -3.15
N ARG A 397 -34.07 -9.50 -4.15
CA ARG A 397 -33.32 -8.26 -3.88
C ARG A 397 -34.19 -7.13 -3.31
N GLY A 398 -35.44 -6.98 -3.77
CA GLY A 398 -36.35 -5.98 -3.21
C GLY A 398 -36.67 -6.27 -1.73
N ALA A 399 -36.97 -7.52 -1.42
CA ALA A 399 -37.21 -7.98 -0.05
C ALA A 399 -35.96 -7.90 0.85
N ALA A 400 -34.78 -8.23 0.33
CA ALA A 400 -33.52 -8.17 1.09
C ALA A 400 -33.10 -6.72 1.40
N ASP A 401 -33.20 -5.80 0.44
CA ASP A 401 -32.95 -4.37 0.68
C ASP A 401 -33.98 -3.78 1.68
N CYS A 402 -35.24 -4.20 1.61
CA CYS A 402 -36.27 -3.80 2.58
C CYS A 402 -36.04 -4.40 3.98
N ALA A 403 -35.66 -5.68 4.09
CA ALA A 403 -35.35 -6.34 5.36
C ALA A 403 -34.09 -5.76 6.03
N TRP A 404 -33.09 -5.39 5.22
CA TRP A 404 -31.91 -4.67 5.71
C TRP A 404 -32.28 -3.26 6.23
N ARG A 405 -33.13 -2.53 5.50
CA ARG A 405 -33.60 -1.18 5.90
C ARG A 405 -34.55 -1.20 7.10
N SER A 406 -35.40 -2.22 7.26
CA SER A 406 -36.30 -2.34 8.42
C SER A 406 -35.54 -2.77 9.68
N THR A 407 -34.58 -3.70 9.57
CA THR A 407 -33.70 -4.03 10.71
C THR A 407 -32.79 -2.87 11.13
N GLU A 408 -32.44 -1.94 10.25
CA GLU A 408 -31.72 -0.72 10.66
C GLU A 408 -32.62 0.24 11.48
N ARG A 409 -33.95 0.30 11.25
CA ARG A 409 -34.89 1.08 12.08
C ARG A 409 -35.02 0.55 13.51
N LEU A 410 -35.07 -0.78 13.67
CA LEU A 410 -35.05 -1.40 15.01
C LEU A 410 -33.68 -1.24 15.69
N ARG A 411 -32.58 -1.18 14.93
CA ARG A 411 -31.21 -0.91 15.43
C ARG A 411 -30.95 0.55 15.81
N THR A 412 -31.83 1.50 15.48
CA THR A 412 -31.67 2.91 15.90
C THR A 412 -32.15 3.18 17.33
N ALA A 413 -33.00 2.33 17.92
CA ALA A 413 -33.50 2.51 19.29
C ALA A 413 -32.48 2.13 20.39
N ALA A 414 -31.47 1.31 20.08
CA ALA A 414 -30.51 0.79 21.06
C ALA A 414 -29.05 0.92 20.58
N ARG A 415 -28.38 1.98 21.06
CA ARG A 415 -26.91 2.18 20.97
C ARG A 415 -26.39 2.69 22.31
N PRO A 416 -25.18 2.29 22.71
CA PRO A 416 -24.04 3.20 22.46
C PRO A 416 -23.22 2.88 21.20
N ARG A 417 -22.37 3.83 20.81
CA ARG A 417 -21.47 3.74 19.64
C ARG A 417 -20.15 3.05 20.01
N VAL A 418 -19.61 2.18 19.14
CA VAL A 418 -18.18 2.07 18.74
C VAL A 418 -18.01 0.95 17.68
N ALA A 419 -17.17 1.21 16.67
CA ALA A 419 -16.55 0.30 15.67
C ALA A 419 -17.36 -0.88 15.02
N ARG A 420 -17.53 -0.82 13.68
CA ARG A 420 -17.80 -1.99 12.79
C ARG A 420 -16.50 -2.37 12.00
N PRO A 421 -16.17 -3.67 11.81
CA PRO A 421 -14.93 -4.13 11.19
C PRO A 421 -14.96 -4.16 9.64
N ALA A 422 -13.78 -4.26 9.02
CA ALA A 422 -13.54 -3.89 7.62
C ALA A 422 -14.22 -4.74 6.52
N ARG A 423 -14.68 -5.97 6.78
CA ARG A 423 -15.24 -6.82 5.70
C ARG A 423 -16.61 -6.38 5.16
N ALA A 424 -17.41 -5.67 5.96
CA ALA A 424 -18.59 -4.96 5.43
C ALA A 424 -18.16 -3.83 4.48
N ARG A 425 -17.09 -3.12 4.85
CA ARG A 425 -16.55 -2.01 4.07
C ARG A 425 -16.06 -2.41 2.69
N THR A 426 -15.71 -3.66 2.38
CA THR A 426 -15.32 -4.02 1.00
C THR A 426 -16.53 -3.90 0.05
N GLY A 427 -17.69 -4.43 0.44
CA GLY A 427 -18.92 -4.29 -0.34
C GLY A 427 -19.40 -2.84 -0.40
N GLU A 428 -19.37 -2.14 0.74
CA GLU A 428 -19.77 -0.74 0.85
C GLU A 428 -18.81 0.18 0.07
N ARG A 429 -17.49 -0.01 0.14
CA ARG A 429 -16.47 0.68 -0.68
C ARG A 429 -16.68 0.42 -2.15
N CYS A 430 -16.79 -0.83 -2.61
CA CYS A 430 -17.04 -1.09 -4.04
C CYS A 430 -18.36 -0.46 -4.53
N ALA A 431 -19.39 -0.38 -3.68
CA ALA A 431 -20.64 0.32 -3.98
C ALA A 431 -20.55 1.85 -3.85
N ALA A 432 -19.63 2.38 -3.04
CA ALA A 432 -19.38 3.81 -2.87
C ALA A 432 -18.46 4.35 -3.98
N ILE A 433 -17.41 3.60 -4.34
CA ILE A 433 -16.57 3.81 -5.54
C ILE A 433 -17.47 3.82 -6.77
N ARG A 434 -18.31 2.80 -7.02
CA ARG A 434 -19.28 2.85 -8.13
C ARG A 434 -20.25 4.04 -8.06
N ARG A 435 -20.60 4.54 -6.86
CA ARG A 435 -21.42 5.75 -6.65
C ARG A 435 -20.64 7.07 -6.69
N ALA A 436 -19.31 7.02 -6.82
CA ALA A 436 -18.42 8.16 -7.05
C ALA A 436 -17.98 8.22 -8.52
N SER A 437 -17.73 7.06 -9.15
CA SER A 437 -17.21 6.90 -10.52
C SER A 437 -18.27 6.91 -11.63
N TYR A 438 -19.56 7.14 -11.35
CA TYR A 438 -20.64 7.16 -12.36
C TYR A 438 -21.21 8.58 -12.57
N PRO A 439 -21.65 8.93 -13.81
CA PRO A 439 -21.98 10.30 -14.23
C PRO A 439 -23.16 10.98 -13.50
N ALA A 440 -23.86 10.28 -12.60
CA ALA A 440 -24.90 10.86 -11.74
C ALA A 440 -24.37 11.91 -10.71
N ARG A 441 -23.04 11.96 -10.48
CA ARG A 441 -22.38 13.09 -9.79
C ARG A 441 -22.04 14.23 -10.75
N ARG A 442 -21.44 13.95 -11.91
CA ARG A 442 -20.90 14.96 -12.87
C ARG A 442 -21.90 16.02 -13.36
N ARG A 443 -23.21 15.74 -13.42
CA ARG A 443 -24.24 16.77 -13.74
C ARG A 443 -24.47 17.80 -12.61
N ARG A 444 -23.87 17.64 -11.44
CA ARG A 444 -24.14 18.47 -10.26
C ARG A 444 -23.31 19.75 -10.19
N ALA A 445 -22.12 19.83 -10.79
CA ALA A 445 -21.26 21.02 -10.68
C ALA A 445 -21.97 22.33 -11.10
N ALA A 446 -22.42 22.43 -12.36
CA ALA A 446 -23.20 23.59 -12.82
C ALA A 446 -24.54 23.78 -12.06
N GLN A 447 -25.17 22.70 -11.58
CA GLN A 447 -26.38 22.83 -10.75
C GLN A 447 -26.08 23.41 -9.37
N LEU A 448 -24.91 23.11 -8.76
CA LEU A 448 -24.48 23.74 -7.51
C LEU A 448 -24.13 25.21 -7.73
N VAL A 449 -23.35 25.56 -8.75
CA VAL A 449 -23.03 26.98 -9.02
C VAL A 449 -24.32 27.78 -9.24
N ARG A 450 -25.27 27.28 -10.05
CA ARG A 450 -26.59 27.92 -10.23
C ARG A 450 -27.37 28.04 -8.90
N ARG A 451 -27.38 27.01 -8.06
CA ARG A 451 -28.05 27.05 -6.73
C ARG A 451 -27.38 28.01 -5.75
N CYS A 452 -26.06 28.19 -5.82
CA CYS A 452 -25.34 29.16 -4.99
C CYS A 452 -25.54 30.60 -5.49
N ALA A 453 -25.45 30.82 -6.80
CA ALA A 453 -25.72 32.13 -7.41
C ALA A 453 -27.16 32.61 -7.15
N VAL A 454 -28.17 31.74 -7.35
CA VAL A 454 -29.58 32.07 -7.05
C VAL A 454 -29.82 32.34 -5.55
N ARG A 455 -29.01 31.77 -4.65
CA ARG A 455 -29.06 32.07 -3.20
C ARG A 455 -28.35 33.36 -2.80
N ALA A 456 -27.50 33.92 -3.65
CA ALA A 456 -26.78 35.17 -3.41
C ALA A 456 -27.56 36.42 -3.87
N ALA A 457 -28.65 36.25 -4.63
CA ALA A 457 -29.57 37.34 -4.91
C ALA A 457 -30.20 37.85 -3.59
N PRO A 458 -30.28 39.18 -3.36
CA PRO A 458 -30.84 39.70 -2.13
C PRO A 458 -32.32 39.31 -2.00
N ARG A 459 -32.70 38.79 -0.82
CA ARG A 459 -34.11 38.56 -0.48
C ARG A 459 -34.82 39.91 -0.52
N ARG A 460 -35.63 40.15 -1.55
CA ARG A 460 -36.56 41.30 -1.56
C ARG A 460 -37.45 41.22 -0.32
N GLY A 461 -37.64 42.37 0.32
CA GLY A 461 -38.39 42.49 1.56
C GLY A 461 -39.85 42.06 1.41
N ASP A 462 -40.37 41.54 2.51
CA ASP A 462 -41.77 41.30 2.84
C ASP A 462 -42.77 42.25 2.15
N ARG A 463 -43.75 41.67 1.42
CA ARG A 463 -45.08 42.24 1.18
C ARG A 463 -46.13 41.14 1.02
N SER A 464 -47.04 41.09 2.00
CA SER A 464 -48.50 40.88 1.91
C SER A 464 -49.08 39.84 0.94
N VAL A 465 -49.95 38.98 1.50
CA VAL A 465 -50.94 38.15 0.78
C VAL A 465 -51.86 39.00 -0.12
N GLY A 466 -52.24 38.45 -1.27
CA GLY A 466 -53.25 38.95 -2.21
C GLY A 466 -53.68 37.81 -3.15
N ASP A 467 -54.92 37.83 -3.65
CA ASP A 467 -55.64 36.60 -4.05
C ASP A 467 -56.10 36.55 -5.53
N ASP A 468 -56.35 35.31 -5.97
CA ASP A 468 -57.28 34.85 -7.02
C ASP A 468 -57.02 35.10 -8.54
N ARG A 469 -57.58 34.16 -9.31
CA ARG A 469 -57.93 34.14 -10.76
C ARG A 469 -56.86 33.92 -11.85
N ALA A 470 -57.38 33.37 -12.95
CA ALA A 470 -56.65 32.84 -14.09
C ALA A 470 -57.15 33.42 -15.43
N VAL A 471 -56.31 33.34 -16.46
CA VAL A 471 -56.66 33.63 -17.87
C VAL A 471 -56.04 32.53 -18.76
N GLN A 472 -56.72 32.16 -19.84
CA GLN A 472 -56.32 31.11 -20.79
C GLN A 472 -56.03 31.67 -22.19
N SER A 473 -55.30 30.89 -23.01
CA SER A 473 -55.14 31.01 -24.50
C SER A 473 -54.53 32.33 -25.05
N HIS A 474 -53.81 32.35 -26.17
CA HIS A 474 -53.60 31.40 -27.29
C HIS A 474 -52.10 31.06 -27.45
N ARG A 475 -51.68 29.84 -27.83
CA ARG A 475 -51.73 29.21 -29.17
C ARG A 475 -51.13 30.06 -30.32
N GLY A 476 -49.90 29.70 -30.69
CA GLY A 476 -49.35 29.83 -32.05
C GLY A 476 -48.70 28.49 -32.40
N GLU A 477 -49.00 27.93 -33.55
CA GLU A 477 -48.67 26.53 -33.90
C GLU A 477 -47.50 26.46 -34.91
N CYS A 478 -46.73 25.37 -34.87
CA CYS A 478 -45.71 25.07 -35.89
C CYS A 478 -45.60 23.53 -36.07
N PRO A 479 -45.60 22.99 -37.30
CA PRO A 479 -45.89 21.58 -37.56
C PRO A 479 -44.68 20.63 -37.52
N PRO A 480 -44.90 19.30 -37.39
CA PRO A 480 -43.84 18.29 -37.43
C PRO A 480 -43.49 17.80 -38.85
N PRO A 481 -42.23 17.42 -39.13
CA PRO A 481 -41.87 16.66 -40.33
C PRO A 481 -42.33 15.19 -40.24
N HIS A 482 -42.77 14.62 -41.37
CA HIS A 482 -43.26 13.24 -41.48
C HIS A 482 -42.15 12.20 -41.72
N ALA A 483 -42.50 10.91 -41.61
CA ALA A 483 -41.59 9.78 -41.79
C ALA A 483 -41.84 8.98 -43.10
N VAL A 484 -40.75 8.65 -43.80
CA VAL A 484 -40.58 7.65 -44.87
C VAL A 484 -39.09 7.21 -44.78
N GLY A 485 -38.60 6.01 -45.11
CA GLY A 485 -39.18 4.75 -45.58
C GLY A 485 -38.01 3.80 -45.96
N ARG A 486 -38.21 2.48 -46.02
CA ARG A 486 -37.11 1.50 -46.26
C ARG A 486 -36.82 1.29 -47.75
N HIS A 487 -35.55 1.05 -48.13
CA HIS A 487 -35.02 0.21 -49.25
C HIS A 487 -33.47 0.38 -49.27
N ALA A 488 -32.61 -0.41 -49.96
CA ALA A 488 -32.55 -1.83 -50.34
C ALA A 488 -31.11 -2.15 -50.86
N HIS A 489 -30.77 -3.43 -51.13
CA HIS A 489 -29.40 -3.97 -51.26
C HIS A 489 -28.83 -4.08 -52.71
N VAL A 490 -27.54 -3.71 -52.94
CA VAL A 490 -26.57 -4.16 -54.02
C VAL A 490 -26.96 -3.98 -55.53
N PRO A 491 -26.14 -4.35 -56.57
CA PRO A 491 -24.66 -4.57 -56.73
C PRO A 491 -23.98 -4.02 -58.04
N GLY A 492 -22.63 -4.10 -58.11
CA GLY A 492 -21.82 -4.22 -59.37
C GLY A 492 -20.95 -3.00 -59.76
N ARG A 493 -19.83 -3.08 -60.51
CA ARG A 493 -19.02 -4.16 -61.16
C ARG A 493 -17.52 -3.70 -61.16
N LEU A 494 -16.50 -4.54 -60.89
CA LEU A 494 -15.66 -5.38 -61.79
C LEU A 494 -14.94 -4.62 -62.96
N PRO A 495 -13.71 -5.02 -63.42
CA PRO A 495 -13.20 -6.41 -63.45
C PRO A 495 -11.70 -6.70 -63.12
N GLN A 496 -11.40 -7.98 -62.78
CA GLN A 496 -10.34 -8.92 -63.24
C GLN A 496 -8.88 -8.42 -63.54
N ARG A 497 -7.77 -9.17 -63.33
CA ARG A 497 -7.42 -10.64 -63.35
C ARG A 497 -5.96 -10.80 -62.77
N GLN A 498 -5.21 -11.93 -62.68
CA GLN A 498 -5.35 -13.39 -62.95
C GLN A 498 -4.27 -14.22 -62.18
N GLY A 499 -4.61 -15.37 -61.56
CA GLY A 499 -3.71 -16.50 -61.20
C GLY A 499 -2.79 -16.33 -59.97
N ARG A 500 -2.58 -17.26 -59.01
CA ARG A 500 -2.61 -18.75 -58.85
C ARG A 500 -1.22 -19.45 -58.92
N ARG A 501 -0.78 -19.95 -57.74
CA ARG A 501 0.24 -21.01 -57.49
C ARG A 501 1.69 -20.67 -57.88
N GLY A 502 2.72 -21.21 -57.21
CA GLY A 502 2.74 -22.04 -55.98
C GLY A 502 4.15 -22.58 -55.68
N ASP A 503 4.29 -23.15 -54.46
CA ASP A 503 5.36 -24.03 -53.95
C ASP A 503 6.84 -23.56 -53.91
N ASP A 504 7.58 -24.15 -52.94
CA ASP A 504 9.04 -24.22 -52.72
C ASP A 504 9.92 -22.93 -52.67
N GLY A 505 11.00 -22.86 -51.89
CA GLY A 505 11.53 -23.79 -50.89
C GLY A 505 12.90 -23.36 -50.32
N SER A 506 13.32 -23.97 -49.20
CA SER A 506 14.70 -24.17 -48.67
C SER A 506 15.84 -23.13 -48.85
N GLY A 507 16.62 -22.91 -47.77
CA GLY A 507 18.00 -22.38 -47.82
C GLY A 507 18.12 -20.89 -47.43
N ALA A 508 18.86 -20.42 -46.41
CA ALA A 508 20.07 -20.83 -45.68
C ALA A 508 21.42 -20.29 -46.22
N ARG A 509 22.02 -19.40 -45.41
CA ARG A 509 23.46 -19.05 -45.29
C ARG A 509 24.15 -18.14 -46.33
N SER A 510 24.67 -17.02 -45.78
CA SER A 510 26.08 -16.55 -45.84
C SER A 510 26.53 -15.48 -46.86
N ALA A 511 27.68 -14.90 -46.50
CA ALA A 511 28.64 -14.10 -47.27
C ALA A 511 28.34 -12.59 -47.57
N ARG A 512 29.31 -11.76 -47.15
CA ARG A 512 29.73 -10.45 -47.70
C ARG A 512 30.59 -10.71 -48.98
N PRO A 513 31.12 -9.73 -49.79
CA PRO A 513 31.35 -8.31 -49.46
C PRO A 513 31.31 -7.24 -50.60
N VAL A 514 31.56 -5.98 -50.20
CA VAL A 514 32.24 -4.86 -50.93
C VAL A 514 31.75 -4.40 -52.31
N ALA A 515 31.30 -3.13 -52.38
CA ALA A 515 31.83 -2.07 -53.26
C ALA A 515 31.34 -0.68 -52.83
N GLY A 516 32.14 0.38 -53.06
CA GLY A 516 31.77 1.80 -52.90
C GLY A 516 31.57 2.49 -54.27
N PRO A 517 31.84 3.82 -54.46
CA PRO A 517 32.52 4.76 -53.55
C PRO A 517 31.88 6.18 -53.44
N GLY A 518 32.48 7.08 -52.62
CA GLY A 518 32.35 8.54 -52.80
C GLY A 518 32.41 9.41 -51.51
N GLY A 519 33.18 10.52 -51.54
CA GLY A 519 33.09 11.64 -50.58
C GLY A 519 34.30 11.86 -49.65
N VAL A 520 35.03 12.97 -49.84
CA VAL A 520 36.31 13.32 -49.16
C VAL A 520 36.45 14.85 -49.11
N ALA A 521 36.97 15.55 -48.08
CA ALA A 521 37.18 15.28 -46.65
C ALA A 521 37.55 16.63 -45.95
N LEU A 522 37.69 16.68 -44.61
CA LEU A 522 38.10 17.89 -43.87
C LEU A 522 39.25 17.65 -42.86
N ARG A 523 40.06 18.70 -42.64
CA ARG A 523 41.24 18.75 -41.74
C ARG A 523 40.93 19.44 -40.40
N PRO A 524 41.65 19.10 -39.31
CA PRO A 524 41.64 19.87 -38.05
C PRO A 524 42.96 20.62 -37.76
N VAL A 525 42.88 21.91 -37.37
CA VAL A 525 43.87 22.65 -36.53
C VAL A 525 43.09 23.73 -35.73
N ALA A 526 43.52 24.03 -34.49
CA ALA A 526 42.84 24.90 -33.51
C ALA A 526 43.11 26.42 -33.68
N PRO A 527 42.52 27.27 -32.80
CA PRO A 527 43.42 28.07 -31.94
C PRO A 527 42.96 28.34 -30.48
N ARG A 528 43.93 28.22 -29.55
CA ARG A 528 44.30 29.12 -28.42
C ARG A 528 43.30 29.58 -27.32
N CYS A 529 43.63 29.12 -26.08
CA CYS A 529 43.98 29.92 -24.88
C CYS A 529 42.94 30.36 -23.80
N ALA A 530 43.37 30.20 -22.54
CA ALA A 530 42.85 30.71 -21.25
C ALA A 530 41.48 30.13 -20.79
N PRO A 531 41.33 29.74 -19.49
CA PRO A 531 41.53 30.62 -18.33
C PRO A 531 42.64 30.18 -17.36
N GLY A 532 43.01 31.05 -16.41
CA GLY A 532 44.04 30.77 -15.40
C GLY A 532 43.51 30.66 -13.97
N ARG A 533 44.03 29.68 -13.21
CA ARG A 533 44.06 29.64 -11.74
C ARG A 533 45.42 29.08 -11.28
N ARG A 534 46.02 29.68 -10.25
CA ARG A 534 47.14 29.08 -9.48
C ARG A 534 46.48 28.27 -8.34
N ALA A 535 46.77 27.01 -8.03
CA ALA A 535 48.00 26.20 -8.01
C ALA A 535 48.79 26.30 -6.69
N TRP A 536 49.00 25.15 -6.03
CA TRP A 536 50.11 24.61 -5.20
C TRP A 536 49.62 23.19 -4.77
N ARG A 537 50.16 22.04 -5.24
CA ARG A 537 51.46 21.38 -4.95
C ARG A 537 51.57 20.89 -3.50
N GLU A 538 52.15 19.74 -3.12
CA GLU A 538 52.74 18.52 -3.77
C GLU A 538 52.99 17.49 -2.61
N GLY A 539 53.29 16.18 -2.75
CA GLY A 539 53.35 15.20 -3.85
C GLY A 539 52.67 13.87 -3.37
N GLY A 540 52.88 12.65 -3.88
CA GLY A 540 53.98 12.05 -4.67
C GLY A 540 54.76 11.03 -3.81
N ALA A 541 55.01 9.77 -4.20
CA ALA A 541 54.62 9.02 -5.41
C ALA A 541 54.86 7.48 -5.25
N ALA A 542 54.51 6.72 -6.31
CA ALA A 542 55.04 5.40 -6.72
C ALA A 542 54.51 4.09 -6.08
N ASP A 543 54.43 3.08 -6.96
CA ASP A 543 53.95 1.71 -6.79
C ASP A 543 54.97 0.76 -6.12
N VAL A 544 54.52 -0.46 -5.77
CA VAL A 544 54.96 -1.73 -6.41
C VAL A 544 54.15 -2.91 -5.85
N ALA A 545 53.89 -3.93 -6.68
CA ALA A 545 53.19 -5.15 -6.28
C ALA A 545 54.14 -6.22 -5.70
N GLY A 546 53.68 -7.00 -4.73
CA GLY A 546 54.40 -8.15 -4.20
C GLY A 546 53.56 -8.95 -3.21
N ALA A 547 53.34 -10.24 -3.49
CA ALA A 547 52.65 -11.14 -2.57
C ALA A 547 53.63 -11.96 -1.74
N LEU A 548 53.27 -12.31 -0.49
CA LEU A 548 53.33 -13.68 0.03
C LEU A 548 52.73 -13.81 1.45
N ARG A 549 52.36 -15.05 1.79
CA ARG A 549 51.85 -15.56 3.09
C ARG A 549 53.00 -16.31 3.83
N PRO A 550 52.78 -17.00 4.97
CA PRO A 550 52.15 -16.56 6.24
C PRO A 550 52.94 -17.01 7.51
N ALA A 551 52.72 -16.36 8.65
CA ALA A 551 52.80 -16.94 10.02
C ALA A 551 52.20 -15.93 11.02
N GLY A 552 51.67 -16.30 12.19
CA GLY A 552 51.48 -17.64 12.78
C GLY A 552 51.93 -17.65 14.25
N ALA A 553 51.05 -18.08 15.17
CA ALA A 553 51.26 -18.17 16.63
C ALA A 553 51.46 -16.82 17.38
N LEU A 554 51.18 -16.65 18.68
CA LEU A 554 50.16 -17.24 19.60
C LEU A 554 50.15 -16.43 20.93
N ARG A 555 49.15 -16.67 21.78
CA ARG A 555 49.07 -16.36 23.24
C ARG A 555 49.01 -14.88 23.69
N ALA A 556 47.91 -14.56 24.37
CA ALA A 556 47.87 -13.59 25.48
C ALA A 556 48.46 -14.23 26.78
N PRO A 557 48.62 -13.48 27.89
CA PRO A 557 47.49 -13.37 28.83
C PRO A 557 47.37 -12.07 29.67
N GLN A 558 46.13 -11.84 30.14
CA GLN A 558 45.70 -11.36 31.48
C GLN A 558 46.39 -10.19 32.24
N ALA A 559 45.54 -9.25 32.69
CA ALA A 559 45.53 -8.50 33.98
C ALA A 559 46.73 -7.61 34.38
N GLY A 560 46.54 -6.46 35.05
CA GLY A 560 45.30 -5.78 35.47
C GLY A 560 45.55 -4.67 36.52
N LEU A 561 44.47 -4.20 37.16
CA LEU A 561 44.42 -3.42 38.42
C LEU A 561 44.79 -1.90 38.44
N HIS A 562 43.81 -1.12 38.93
CA HIS A 562 43.89 0.04 39.86
C HIS A 562 44.43 1.47 39.51
N ALA A 563 43.60 2.44 39.95
CA ALA A 563 43.93 3.67 40.71
C ALA A 563 44.53 4.94 40.03
N ALA A 564 43.63 5.82 39.58
CA ALA A 564 43.35 7.18 40.11
C ALA A 564 44.47 8.21 40.49
N ARG A 565 44.14 9.50 40.21
CA ARG A 565 44.64 10.80 40.78
C ARG A 565 45.89 11.50 40.19
N ALA A 566 45.65 12.25 39.11
CA ALA A 566 45.63 13.73 39.03
C ALA A 566 46.66 14.64 39.76
N SER A 567 47.25 15.56 38.98
CA SER A 567 47.73 16.92 39.36
C SER A 567 47.89 17.80 38.10
N LEU A 568 48.21 19.10 38.15
CA LEU A 568 47.56 20.32 38.72
C LEU A 568 48.34 21.57 38.20
N ALA A 569 47.80 22.78 38.36
CA ALA A 569 48.33 24.12 37.99
C ALA A 569 48.28 24.49 36.47
N ALA A 570 47.84 25.66 35.98
CA ALA A 570 47.63 27.06 36.45
C ALA A 570 48.72 28.05 35.98
N ARG A 571 48.46 29.34 35.74
CA ARG A 571 47.23 30.18 35.92
C ARG A 571 46.47 30.36 34.57
N GLY A 572 45.61 31.35 34.26
CA GLY A 572 45.23 32.65 34.85
C GLY A 572 46.21 33.79 34.51
N ASP A 573 45.87 35.09 34.60
CA ASP A 573 44.68 35.80 35.10
C ASP A 573 44.52 37.15 34.32
N ALA A 574 43.45 37.94 34.30
CA ALA A 574 42.14 37.92 35.00
C ALA A 574 40.99 38.10 33.95
N HIS A 575 39.96 38.98 33.95
CA HIS A 575 39.28 40.04 34.78
C HIS A 575 37.91 40.31 34.05
N ALA A 576 36.90 41.11 34.42
CA ALA A 576 36.32 41.79 35.61
C ALA A 576 34.97 42.43 35.13
N ALA A 577 33.91 42.73 35.89
CA ALA A 577 33.44 42.42 37.26
C ALA A 577 31.90 42.68 37.34
N HIS A 578 31.24 42.52 38.50
CA HIS A 578 29.79 42.73 38.71
C HIS A 578 29.48 43.38 40.09
N GLY A 579 28.26 43.91 40.27
CA GLY A 579 27.75 44.43 41.55
C GLY A 579 26.21 44.42 41.65
N ALA A 580 25.69 44.35 42.88
CA ALA A 580 24.26 44.35 43.24
C ALA A 580 24.06 44.89 44.67
N PRO A 581 22.82 45.19 45.09
CA PRO A 581 22.42 44.90 46.48
C PRO A 581 20.98 44.33 46.63
N ALA A 582 20.60 43.96 47.87
CA ALA A 582 19.36 43.23 48.21
C ALA A 582 18.69 43.75 49.51
N VAL A 583 17.49 43.25 49.86
CA VAL A 583 16.75 43.57 51.12
C VAL A 583 16.11 42.31 51.75
N ARG A 584 15.75 42.35 53.04
CA ARG A 584 15.33 41.25 53.95
C ARG A 584 14.07 41.63 54.77
N SER A 585 13.42 40.82 55.62
CA SER A 585 12.97 39.40 55.64
C SER A 585 12.32 39.11 57.02
N ALA A 586 11.08 38.60 57.13
CA ALA A 586 10.44 38.33 58.44
C ALA A 586 9.27 37.31 58.42
N ALA A 587 8.98 36.67 59.57
CA ALA A 587 7.81 35.81 59.84
C ALA A 587 7.53 35.70 61.37
N VAL A 588 6.26 35.62 61.81
CA VAL A 588 5.80 35.47 63.22
C VAL A 588 4.53 34.58 63.32
N VAL A 589 4.16 34.10 64.52
CA VAL A 589 3.27 32.94 64.80
C VAL A 589 2.20 33.24 65.89
N ARG A 590 1.17 32.37 66.03
CA ARG A 590 0.12 32.21 67.10
C ARG A 590 -1.28 32.75 66.72
N ARG A 591 -2.43 32.32 67.29
CA ARG A 591 -2.80 31.35 68.37
C ARG A 591 -4.16 30.65 68.05
N ALA A 592 -4.86 29.98 68.97
CA ALA A 592 -5.98 29.05 68.65
C ALA A 592 -7.24 29.07 69.55
N ALA A 593 -8.42 28.82 68.92
CA ALA A 593 -9.71 28.24 69.43
C ALA A 593 -10.47 28.98 70.57
N PRO A 594 -11.69 28.56 71.05
CA PRO A 594 -12.66 27.52 70.58
C PRO A 594 -14.19 27.91 70.64
N ARG A 595 -15.08 26.92 70.40
CA ARG A 595 -16.53 26.76 70.81
C ARG A 595 -17.68 27.31 69.93
N GLY A 596 -18.80 26.55 69.92
CA GLY A 596 -20.11 26.91 69.35
C GLY A 596 -20.95 25.70 68.87
N ASP A 597 -21.73 25.06 69.75
CA ASP A 597 -22.57 23.89 69.42
C ASP A 597 -24.01 24.25 68.95
N PRO A 598 -24.60 23.55 67.97
CA PRO A 598 -26.02 23.72 67.58
C PRO A 598 -26.86 22.43 67.47
N ALA A 599 -28.11 22.46 67.93
CA ALA A 599 -29.17 21.48 67.60
C ALA A 599 -30.57 22.02 67.99
N PRO A 600 -31.69 21.50 67.45
CA PRO A 600 -31.93 20.80 66.17
C PRO A 600 -32.82 21.67 65.21
N GLY A 601 -33.16 21.33 63.97
CA GLY A 601 -32.76 20.20 63.09
C GLY A 601 -33.92 19.78 62.14
N ARG A 602 -33.65 19.55 60.84
CA ARG A 602 -34.51 18.82 59.88
C ARG A 602 -33.69 18.39 58.62
N ARG A 603 -34.28 17.60 57.71
CA ARG A 603 -33.54 16.62 56.87
C ARG A 603 -33.15 17.09 55.45
N ALA A 604 -31.86 16.88 55.12
CA ALA A 604 -31.32 16.33 53.85
C ALA A 604 -31.49 17.10 52.51
N PRO A 605 -30.70 16.78 51.45
CA PRO A 605 -29.32 16.28 51.42
C PRO A 605 -28.39 17.07 50.46
N ALA A 606 -27.08 17.13 50.72
CA ALA A 606 -26.09 17.62 49.75
C ALA A 606 -24.70 16.94 49.86
N SER A 607 -24.06 16.84 48.70
CA SER A 607 -22.67 16.50 48.37
C SER A 607 -21.60 16.38 49.47
N ARG A 608 -20.73 15.36 49.34
CA ARG A 608 -19.33 15.42 49.82
C ARG A 608 -18.37 14.86 48.78
N ALA A 609 -17.34 15.65 48.46
CA ALA A 609 -16.13 15.18 47.80
C ALA A 609 -15.09 14.74 48.86
N ARG A 610 -14.14 13.89 48.46
CA ARG A 610 -12.89 13.64 49.20
C ARG A 610 -11.73 13.43 48.23
N SER A 611 -10.56 13.91 48.65
CA SER A 611 -9.24 13.58 48.13
C SER A 611 -8.45 12.91 49.30
N CYS A 612 -7.29 12.26 49.15
CA CYS A 612 -6.48 11.95 47.96
C CYS A 612 -5.57 10.72 48.24
N ARG A 613 -4.75 10.33 47.23
CA ARG A 613 -3.69 9.27 47.24
C ARG A 613 -4.22 7.81 47.19
N PRO A 614 -3.43 6.84 46.68
CA PRO A 614 -3.10 6.79 45.25
C PRO A 614 -3.31 5.40 44.65
N ALA A 615 -4.27 5.24 43.72
CA ALA A 615 -4.48 3.96 43.03
C ALA A 615 -3.51 3.78 41.85
N VAL A 616 -2.80 2.64 41.82
CA VAL A 616 -1.88 2.28 40.73
C VAL A 616 -2.68 1.96 39.45
N CYS A 617 -2.43 2.70 38.37
CA CYS A 617 -3.10 2.52 37.09
C CYS A 617 -2.58 1.31 36.30
N ALA A 618 -3.23 0.15 36.47
CA ALA A 618 -3.02 -1.00 35.59
C ALA A 618 -3.63 -0.76 34.17
N PRO A 619 -2.97 -1.14 33.06
CA PRO A 619 -3.43 -0.79 31.71
C PRO A 619 -4.75 -1.47 31.29
N ARG A 620 -5.80 -0.65 31.10
CA ARG A 620 -7.14 -1.11 30.65
C ARG A 620 -7.20 -1.65 29.20
N ALA A 621 -6.11 -1.55 28.43
CA ALA A 621 -6.07 -1.79 26.99
C ALA A 621 -6.48 -3.21 26.56
N ARG A 622 -6.08 -4.26 27.30
CA ARG A 622 -6.25 -5.66 26.85
C ARG A 622 -7.72 -6.13 26.69
N ARG A 623 -8.72 -5.47 27.30
CA ARG A 623 -10.13 -5.94 27.22
C ARG A 623 -10.87 -5.58 25.92
N LEU A 624 -10.41 -4.62 25.12
CA LEU A 624 -11.10 -4.21 23.89
C LEU A 624 -10.76 -5.07 22.65
N ALA A 625 -9.55 -5.64 22.59
CA ALA A 625 -9.09 -6.43 21.44
C ALA A 625 -9.92 -7.72 21.23
N HIS A 626 -10.16 -8.50 22.29
CA HIS A 626 -10.85 -9.80 22.21
C HIS A 626 -12.28 -9.69 21.63
N LEU A 627 -13.00 -8.58 21.90
CA LEU A 627 -14.36 -8.36 21.40
C LEU A 627 -14.40 -8.07 19.88
N GLY A 628 -13.33 -7.50 19.31
CA GLY A 628 -13.21 -7.25 17.88
C GLY A 628 -12.95 -8.54 17.08
N VAL A 629 -11.96 -9.32 17.51
CA VAL A 629 -11.54 -10.57 16.82
C VAL A 629 -12.68 -11.60 16.79
N SER A 630 -13.39 -11.77 17.91
CA SER A 630 -14.54 -12.67 18.04
C SER A 630 -15.57 -12.45 16.92
N ARG A 631 -16.00 -11.19 16.68
CA ARG A 631 -17.06 -10.86 15.72
C ARG A 631 -16.67 -11.09 14.25
N VAL A 632 -15.38 -10.97 13.91
CA VAL A 632 -14.90 -11.26 12.54
C VAL A 632 -14.90 -12.77 12.26
N SER A 633 -14.61 -13.60 13.28
CA SER A 633 -14.60 -15.06 13.15
C SER A 633 -15.98 -15.63 12.81
N GLY A 634 -17.05 -15.11 13.43
CA GLY A 634 -18.43 -15.55 13.18
C GLY A 634 -18.90 -15.34 11.74
N VAL A 635 -18.57 -14.20 11.12
CA VAL A 635 -18.92 -13.92 9.72
C VAL A 635 -18.11 -14.78 8.75
N ARG A 636 -16.83 -15.08 9.05
CA ARG A 636 -16.05 -16.06 8.27
C ARG A 636 -16.72 -17.44 8.32
N ARG A 637 -17.05 -17.96 9.51
CA ARG A 637 -17.76 -19.23 9.66
C ARG A 637 -19.10 -19.27 8.91
N ALA A 638 -19.95 -18.24 9.04
CA ALA A 638 -21.24 -18.20 8.34
C ALA A 638 -21.11 -18.30 6.81
N ILE A 639 -20.12 -17.61 6.23
CA ILE A 639 -19.81 -17.74 4.78
C ILE A 639 -19.25 -19.13 4.46
N ALA A 640 -18.45 -19.72 5.36
CA ALA A 640 -17.88 -21.05 5.19
C ALA A 640 -18.97 -22.13 5.06
N HIS A 641 -19.87 -22.17 6.04
CA HIS A 641 -20.99 -23.12 6.09
C HIS A 641 -21.93 -22.94 4.89
N ALA A 642 -22.22 -21.70 4.49
CA ALA A 642 -23.02 -21.43 3.29
C ALA A 642 -22.36 -21.93 2.00
N ALA A 643 -21.05 -21.68 1.80
CA ALA A 643 -20.33 -22.14 0.62
C ALA A 643 -20.15 -23.68 0.59
N CYS A 644 -19.93 -24.31 1.74
CA CYS A 644 -19.83 -25.76 1.87
C CYS A 644 -21.19 -26.48 1.72
N GLY A 645 -22.29 -25.85 2.13
CA GLY A 645 -23.66 -26.32 1.88
C GLY A 645 -24.06 -26.21 0.41
N LEU A 646 -23.54 -25.19 -0.29
CA LEU A 646 -23.66 -25.04 -1.75
C LEU A 646 -22.63 -25.88 -2.55
N GLY A 647 -21.85 -26.76 -1.89
CA GLY A 647 -20.89 -27.65 -2.54
C GLY A 647 -19.70 -26.96 -3.21
N VAL A 648 -19.45 -25.67 -2.94
CA VAL A 648 -18.43 -24.86 -3.62
C VAL A 648 -17.02 -25.41 -3.38
N ASP A 649 -16.76 -25.97 -2.20
CA ASP A 649 -15.50 -26.66 -1.90
C ASP A 649 -15.31 -27.91 -2.77
N ALA A 650 -16.36 -28.70 -2.99
CA ALA A 650 -16.33 -29.92 -3.79
C ALA A 650 -16.13 -29.61 -5.29
N MET A 651 -16.79 -28.56 -5.80
CA MET A 651 -16.55 -28.04 -7.15
C MET A 651 -15.10 -27.59 -7.33
N ALA A 652 -14.58 -26.79 -6.38
CA ALA A 652 -13.23 -26.25 -6.46
C ALA A 652 -12.13 -27.32 -6.37
N ARG A 653 -12.37 -28.42 -5.62
CA ARG A 653 -11.51 -29.61 -5.62
C ARG A 653 -11.50 -30.31 -6.98
N ARG A 654 -12.67 -30.63 -7.53
CA ARG A 654 -12.80 -31.35 -8.81
C ARG A 654 -12.24 -30.57 -10.00
N ALA A 655 -12.38 -29.24 -10.00
CA ALA A 655 -11.87 -28.35 -11.05
C ALA A 655 -10.33 -28.15 -11.04
N ARG A 656 -9.57 -28.94 -10.27
CA ARG A 656 -8.10 -28.81 -10.11
C ARG A 656 -7.36 -30.15 -10.25
N VAL A 657 -7.99 -31.21 -10.75
CA VAL A 657 -7.36 -32.54 -10.89
C VAL A 657 -6.48 -32.59 -12.15
N PRO A 658 -5.26 -33.16 -12.11
CA PRO A 658 -4.55 -33.70 -10.94
C PRO A 658 -3.92 -32.58 -10.09
N SER A 659 -3.98 -32.73 -8.77
CA SER A 659 -3.32 -31.86 -7.80
C SER A 659 -3.12 -32.55 -6.45
N LEU A 660 -2.19 -32.01 -5.65
CA LEU A 660 -1.84 -32.49 -4.32
C LEU A 660 -2.02 -31.38 -3.27
N LEU A 661 -2.95 -31.58 -2.34
CA LEU A 661 -3.02 -30.86 -1.07
C LEU A 661 -2.05 -31.52 -0.08
N VAL A 662 -1.07 -30.79 0.45
CA VAL A 662 -0.29 -31.24 1.60
C VAL A 662 -0.86 -30.54 2.84
N VAL A 663 -1.25 -31.28 3.87
CA VAL A 663 -1.83 -30.74 5.12
C VAL A 663 -0.84 -30.92 6.26
N CYS A 664 -0.45 -29.83 6.92
CA CYS A 664 0.48 -29.80 8.04
C CYS A 664 -0.26 -29.57 9.37
N TYR A 665 -0.13 -30.53 10.27
CA TYR A 665 -0.42 -30.40 11.69
C TYR A 665 0.91 -30.27 12.46
N HIS A 666 0.88 -29.87 13.74
CA HIS A 666 2.08 -29.89 14.59
C HIS A 666 1.86 -30.86 15.75
N GLY A 667 1.19 -30.42 16.82
CA GLY A 667 0.80 -31.27 17.94
C GLY A 667 -0.72 -31.47 18.03
N ILE A 668 -1.13 -32.53 18.71
CA ILE A 668 -2.54 -32.87 19.00
C ILE A 668 -2.73 -32.83 20.51
N ARG A 669 -3.88 -32.33 20.97
CA ARG A 669 -4.23 -32.28 22.39
C ARG A 669 -5.56 -32.96 22.67
N PRO A 670 -5.80 -33.46 23.89
CA PRO A 670 -7.14 -33.80 24.34
C PRO A 670 -8.08 -32.60 24.17
N ASP A 671 -9.35 -32.86 23.84
CA ASP A 671 -10.35 -31.80 23.68
C ASP A 671 -10.51 -30.94 24.96
N GLU A 672 -10.46 -31.61 26.12
CA GLU A 672 -10.54 -31.04 27.46
C GLU A 672 -9.28 -30.29 27.93
N SER A 673 -8.12 -30.46 27.27
CA SER A 673 -6.87 -29.80 27.69
C SER A 673 -7.06 -28.29 27.87
N ALA A 674 -6.41 -27.71 28.88
CA ALA A 674 -6.44 -26.26 29.11
C ALA A 674 -5.66 -25.47 28.05
N SER A 675 -4.85 -26.14 27.22
CA SER A 675 -4.05 -25.52 26.17
C SER A 675 -4.90 -25.09 24.97
N ARG A 676 -4.76 -23.83 24.56
CA ARG A 676 -5.31 -23.27 23.30
C ARG A 676 -4.19 -22.62 22.49
N HIS A 677 -3.03 -23.27 22.50
CA HIS A 677 -1.86 -22.82 21.76
C HIS A 677 -2.05 -23.08 20.27
N TRP A 678 -1.52 -22.21 19.42
CA TRP A 678 -1.79 -22.23 17.99
C TRP A 678 -1.26 -23.48 17.27
N LEU A 679 -0.19 -24.10 17.80
CA LEU A 679 0.39 -25.37 17.33
C LEU A 679 -0.48 -26.61 17.62
N LEU A 680 -1.46 -26.52 18.52
CA LEU A 680 -2.21 -27.69 19.00
C LEU A 680 -3.62 -27.76 18.39
N LEU A 681 -3.97 -28.90 17.80
CA LEU A 681 -5.34 -29.17 17.36
C LEU A 681 -6.02 -30.15 18.34
N PRO A 682 -7.28 -29.91 18.78
CA PRO A 682 -8.03 -30.89 19.55
C PRO A 682 -8.28 -32.17 18.75
N GLN A 683 -8.20 -33.32 19.41
CA GLN A 683 -8.31 -34.65 18.79
C GLN A 683 -9.63 -34.83 18.03
N SER A 684 -10.78 -34.36 18.55
CA SER A 684 -12.05 -34.42 17.82
C SER A 684 -12.04 -33.64 16.50
N ALA A 685 -11.30 -32.53 16.42
CA ALA A 685 -11.19 -31.74 15.20
C ALA A 685 -10.30 -32.42 14.17
N LEU A 686 -9.16 -32.98 14.59
CA LEU A 686 -8.34 -33.85 13.73
C LEU A 686 -9.20 -34.99 13.14
N GLU A 687 -9.97 -35.67 13.99
CA GLU A 687 -10.77 -36.83 13.59
C GLU A 687 -11.85 -36.48 12.55
N ARG A 688 -12.53 -35.33 12.69
CA ARG A 688 -13.49 -34.84 11.67
C ARG A 688 -12.78 -34.44 10.37
N GLN A 689 -11.64 -33.75 10.46
CA GLN A 689 -10.87 -33.31 9.30
C GLN A 689 -10.29 -34.49 8.51
N LEU A 690 -9.76 -35.51 9.19
CA LEU A 690 -9.25 -36.75 8.58
C LEU A 690 -10.36 -37.60 7.94
N ARG A 691 -11.53 -37.78 8.61
CA ARG A 691 -12.71 -38.41 7.99
C ARG A 691 -13.10 -37.70 6.70
N TRP A 692 -13.13 -36.36 6.72
CA TRP A 692 -13.47 -35.59 5.53
C TRP A 692 -12.41 -35.73 4.43
N LEU A 693 -11.12 -35.68 4.75
CA LEU A 693 -10.04 -35.90 3.77
C LEU A 693 -10.20 -37.25 3.07
N ARG A 694 -10.38 -38.34 3.84
CA ARG A 694 -10.67 -39.70 3.31
C ARG A 694 -11.87 -39.74 2.37
N SER A 695 -12.94 -38.99 2.67
CA SER A 695 -14.12 -38.91 1.79
C SER A 695 -13.90 -38.10 0.50
N SER A 696 -12.96 -37.15 0.52
CA SER A 696 -12.88 -36.06 -0.47
C SER A 696 -11.65 -36.07 -1.37
N TYR A 697 -10.62 -36.82 -1.01
CA TYR A 697 -9.35 -36.98 -1.72
C TYR A 697 -8.98 -38.46 -1.82
N ASP A 698 -8.02 -38.79 -2.68
CA ASP A 698 -7.21 -40.00 -2.53
C ASP A 698 -6.01 -39.62 -1.62
N VAL A 699 -5.77 -40.37 -0.53
CA VAL A 699 -4.75 -40.01 0.47
C VAL A 699 -3.58 -40.99 0.40
N TYR A 700 -2.37 -40.47 0.23
CA TYR A 700 -1.14 -41.24 0.01
C TYR A 700 -0.01 -40.75 0.93
N PRO A 701 1.04 -41.56 1.17
CA PRO A 701 2.34 -41.08 1.65
C PRO A 701 2.85 -39.95 0.74
N ILE A 702 3.61 -38.99 1.28
CA ILE A 702 3.97 -37.79 0.51
C ILE A 702 4.84 -38.09 -0.71
N ASP A 703 5.74 -39.08 -0.64
CA ASP A 703 6.60 -39.46 -1.76
C ASP A 703 5.82 -40.19 -2.87
N GLU A 704 4.90 -41.10 -2.52
CA GLU A 704 3.96 -41.68 -3.48
C GLU A 704 3.06 -40.59 -4.12
N ALA A 705 2.52 -39.67 -3.32
CA ALA A 705 1.69 -38.57 -3.80
C ALA A 705 2.41 -37.67 -4.82
N LEU A 706 3.70 -37.42 -4.60
CA LEU A 706 4.57 -36.65 -5.49
C LEU A 706 4.96 -37.43 -6.75
N ALA A 707 5.25 -38.73 -6.63
CA ALA A 707 5.50 -39.60 -7.78
C ALA A 707 4.27 -39.67 -8.69
N ARG A 708 3.08 -39.92 -8.12
CA ARG A 708 1.81 -39.91 -8.85
C ARG A 708 1.53 -38.56 -9.51
N LEU A 709 1.72 -37.45 -8.79
CA LEU A 709 1.48 -36.11 -9.37
C LEU A 709 2.45 -35.77 -10.50
N SER A 710 3.70 -36.23 -10.41
CA SER A 710 4.74 -36.02 -11.44
C SER A 710 4.51 -36.88 -12.68
N ALA A 711 4.17 -38.16 -12.50
CA ALA A 711 3.65 -39.04 -13.56
C ALA A 711 2.30 -38.53 -14.13
N GLY A 712 1.62 -37.66 -13.37
CA GLY A 712 0.39 -37.00 -13.78
C GLY A 712 -0.88 -37.80 -13.52
N GLU A 713 -0.79 -38.82 -12.69
CA GLU A 713 -1.87 -39.67 -12.21
C GLU A 713 -2.81 -38.94 -11.22
N GLY A 714 -3.85 -39.66 -10.77
CA GLY A 714 -4.88 -39.16 -9.86
C GLY A 714 -6.15 -38.77 -10.62
N ARG A 715 -7.17 -39.65 -10.60
CA ARG A 715 -8.51 -39.38 -11.16
C ARG A 715 -9.39 -38.57 -10.20
N ARG A 716 -8.96 -38.44 -8.94
CA ARG A 716 -9.50 -37.58 -7.88
C ARG A 716 -8.36 -36.65 -7.40
N PRO A 717 -8.65 -35.53 -6.72
CA PRO A 717 -7.60 -34.73 -6.09
C PRO A 717 -6.90 -35.56 -5.01
N MET A 718 -5.58 -35.41 -4.90
CA MET A 718 -4.77 -36.17 -3.94
C MET A 718 -4.47 -35.33 -2.69
N ALA A 719 -4.25 -36.01 -1.56
CA ALA A 719 -3.79 -35.39 -0.33
C ALA A 719 -2.63 -36.18 0.31
N ALA A 720 -1.71 -35.46 0.95
CA ALA A 720 -0.71 -36.02 1.85
C ALA A 720 -0.87 -35.35 3.23
N ILE A 721 -0.78 -36.14 4.29
CA ILE A 721 -0.88 -35.67 5.68
C ILE A 721 0.54 -35.58 6.25
N THR A 722 0.89 -34.44 6.85
CA THR A 722 2.18 -34.24 7.51
C THR A 722 2.00 -33.71 8.94
N PHE A 723 2.91 -34.10 9.81
CA PHE A 723 3.06 -33.57 11.16
C PHE A 723 4.47 -33.01 11.32
N ASP A 724 4.60 -31.85 11.97
CA ASP A 724 5.88 -31.17 12.13
C ASP A 724 6.41 -31.27 13.56
N ASP A 725 7.67 -30.86 13.74
CA ASP A 725 8.52 -30.86 14.93
C ASP A 725 8.81 -32.23 15.61
N GLY A 726 7.84 -33.15 15.66
CA GLY A 726 7.97 -34.47 16.31
C GLY A 726 7.35 -34.59 17.70
N TYR A 727 6.20 -33.95 17.95
CA TYR A 727 5.49 -34.06 19.23
C TYR A 727 4.93 -35.46 19.51
N ARG A 728 5.02 -35.90 20.77
CA ARG A 728 4.58 -37.21 21.28
C ARG A 728 3.10 -37.49 21.05
N SER A 729 2.29 -36.44 21.03
CA SER A 729 0.87 -36.46 20.64
C SER A 729 0.61 -37.13 19.29
N ASN A 730 1.61 -37.16 18.40
CA ASN A 730 1.44 -37.66 17.04
C ASN A 730 1.47 -39.21 17.04
N ALA A 731 2.21 -39.83 17.95
CA ALA A 731 2.14 -41.27 18.20
C ALA A 731 1.00 -41.66 19.17
N THR A 732 0.66 -40.82 20.14
CA THR A 732 -0.32 -41.19 21.20
C THR A 732 -1.78 -40.80 20.90
N LEU A 733 -2.03 -39.72 20.15
CA LEU A 733 -3.38 -39.22 19.84
C LEU A 733 -3.71 -39.20 18.34
N ALA A 734 -2.73 -38.93 17.47
CA ALA A 734 -2.95 -38.89 16.02
C ALA A 734 -2.91 -40.30 15.38
N LEU A 735 -1.89 -41.11 15.69
CA LEU A 735 -1.74 -42.46 15.13
C LEU A 735 -2.98 -43.37 15.34
N PRO A 736 -3.64 -43.43 16.52
CA PRO A 736 -4.86 -44.22 16.66
C PRO A 736 -6.00 -43.80 15.71
N VAL A 737 -6.11 -42.49 15.43
CA VAL A 737 -7.10 -41.95 14.48
C VAL A 737 -6.70 -42.29 13.03
N LEU A 738 -5.42 -42.19 12.69
CA LEU A 738 -4.89 -42.59 11.38
C LEU A 738 -5.09 -44.09 11.14
N GLN A 739 -4.87 -44.94 12.14
CA GLN A 739 -5.13 -46.38 12.12
C GLN A 739 -6.62 -46.68 11.91
N ALA A 740 -7.51 -46.10 12.72
CA ALA A 740 -8.96 -46.28 12.60
C ALA A 740 -9.52 -45.82 11.24
N LEU A 741 -8.84 -44.87 10.58
CA LEU A 741 -9.22 -44.37 9.26
C LEU A 741 -8.44 -45.01 8.09
N GLY A 742 -7.42 -45.82 8.35
CA GLY A 742 -6.54 -46.40 7.32
C GLY A 742 -5.80 -45.34 6.49
N LEU A 743 -5.33 -44.26 7.13
CA LEU A 743 -4.70 -43.11 6.46
C LEU A 743 -3.19 -43.04 6.74
N PRO A 744 -2.34 -42.90 5.70
CA PRO A 744 -0.92 -42.67 5.88
C PRO A 744 -0.60 -41.20 6.24
N ALA A 745 0.52 -40.96 6.91
CA ALA A 745 1.06 -39.62 7.17
C ALA A 745 2.59 -39.63 7.32
N THR A 746 3.23 -38.47 7.13
CA THR A 746 4.68 -38.25 7.36
C THR A 746 4.91 -37.39 8.60
N ILE A 747 5.84 -37.75 9.48
CA ILE A 747 6.26 -36.91 10.61
C ILE A 747 7.67 -36.35 10.36
N TYR A 748 7.80 -35.02 10.34
CA TYR A 748 9.08 -34.32 10.29
C TYR A 748 9.63 -34.13 11.71
N LEU A 749 10.87 -34.58 11.95
CA LEU A 749 11.43 -34.67 13.30
C LEU A 749 12.51 -33.60 13.55
N THR A 750 12.39 -32.87 14.67
CA THR A 750 13.44 -31.99 15.20
C THR A 750 14.48 -32.83 15.94
N THR A 751 15.39 -33.44 15.20
CA THR A 751 16.18 -34.61 15.65
C THR A 751 17.08 -34.40 16.86
N GLY A 752 17.44 -33.16 17.21
CA GLY A 752 18.22 -32.83 18.41
C GLY A 752 17.39 -32.72 19.70
N HIS A 753 16.06 -32.70 19.61
CA HIS A 753 15.16 -32.54 20.77
C HIS A 753 14.46 -33.84 21.20
N LEU A 754 14.47 -34.88 20.35
CA LEU A 754 14.01 -36.22 20.73
C LEU A 754 14.91 -36.82 21.84
N ASP A 755 14.35 -37.69 22.67
CA ASP A 755 14.92 -38.27 23.91
C ASP A 755 15.32 -37.27 25.02
N SER A 756 15.46 -35.98 24.73
CA SER A 756 15.96 -34.97 25.68
C SER A 756 15.12 -34.75 26.94
N GLY A 757 13.84 -35.18 26.92
CA GLY A 757 12.83 -34.86 27.94
C GLY A 757 12.43 -33.38 28.00
N ALA A 758 13.11 -32.50 27.25
CA ALA A 758 12.84 -31.08 27.20
C ALA A 758 11.78 -30.73 26.15
N LEU A 759 11.15 -29.57 26.33
CA LEU A 759 10.36 -28.95 25.27
C LEU A 759 11.27 -28.44 24.15
N LEU A 760 10.77 -28.49 22.92
CA LEU A 760 11.34 -27.71 21.80
C LEU A 760 11.50 -26.24 22.22
N TRP A 761 12.69 -25.66 22.04
CA TRP A 761 12.99 -24.33 22.61
C TRP A 761 12.06 -23.22 22.09
N THR A 762 11.60 -23.31 20.85
CA THR A 762 10.64 -22.37 20.24
C THR A 762 9.29 -22.40 20.94
N THR A 763 8.88 -23.56 21.45
CA THR A 763 7.62 -23.79 22.18
C THR A 763 7.78 -23.46 23.67
N TRP A 764 8.93 -23.80 24.27
CA TRP A 764 9.29 -23.32 25.61
C TRP A 764 9.26 -21.79 25.69
N LEU A 765 9.85 -21.11 24.70
CA LEU A 765 9.87 -19.65 24.63
C LEU A 765 8.46 -19.05 24.53
N ASP A 766 7.55 -19.62 23.73
CA ASP A 766 6.15 -19.17 23.67
C ASP A 766 5.47 -19.27 25.06
N LEU A 767 5.65 -20.40 25.75
CA LEU A 767 5.05 -20.65 27.07
C LEU A 767 5.65 -19.80 28.20
N VAL A 768 6.89 -19.33 28.06
CA VAL A 768 7.57 -18.40 28.97
C VAL A 768 7.18 -16.95 28.68
N LEU A 769 7.19 -16.51 27.42
CA LEU A 769 6.93 -15.13 27.05
C LEU A 769 5.44 -14.76 27.16
N GLN A 770 4.51 -15.69 26.94
CA GLN A 770 3.08 -15.44 27.06
C GLN A 770 2.63 -14.92 28.45
N PRO A 771 3.01 -15.53 29.61
CA PRO A 771 2.66 -15.02 30.94
C PRO A 771 3.45 -13.78 31.36
N LEU A 772 4.68 -13.59 30.87
CA LEU A 772 5.47 -12.38 31.09
C LEU A 772 4.89 -11.18 30.32
N GLY A 773 4.42 -11.43 29.10
CA GLY A 773 3.79 -10.46 28.20
C GLY A 773 4.75 -9.74 27.24
N ALA A 774 6.06 -9.89 27.45
CA ALA A 774 7.17 -9.48 26.59
C ALA A 774 8.45 -10.22 27.05
N ALA A 775 9.52 -10.18 26.26
CA ALA A 775 10.84 -10.66 26.69
C ALA A 775 11.47 -9.74 27.75
N PRO A 776 12.32 -10.25 28.65
CA PRO A 776 13.16 -9.43 29.51
C PRO A 776 13.99 -8.45 28.69
N ARG A 777 14.22 -7.24 29.22
CA ARG A 777 14.80 -6.14 28.44
C ARG A 777 16.18 -6.50 27.86
N TRP A 778 17.05 -7.16 28.61
CA TRP A 778 18.37 -7.54 28.11
C TRP A 778 18.29 -8.48 26.90
N LEU A 779 17.30 -9.38 26.87
CA LEU A 779 17.07 -10.31 25.77
C LEU A 779 16.44 -9.58 24.57
N ALA A 780 15.50 -8.66 24.81
CA ALA A 780 14.94 -7.81 23.77
C ALA A 780 16.01 -6.92 23.11
N ASP A 781 16.82 -6.21 23.92
CA ASP A 781 17.91 -5.35 23.47
C ASP A 781 18.98 -6.15 22.69
N ARG A 782 19.25 -7.42 23.06
CA ARG A 782 20.16 -8.32 22.32
C ARG A 782 19.55 -8.92 21.05
N CYS A 783 18.25 -9.21 21.04
CA CYS A 783 17.55 -9.74 19.86
C CYS A 783 17.30 -8.66 18.79
N ALA A 784 17.07 -7.40 19.20
CA ALA A 784 16.74 -6.29 18.31
C ALA A 784 17.79 -6.05 17.21
N ALA A 785 19.06 -6.39 17.46
CA ALA A 785 20.14 -6.34 16.46
C ALA A 785 20.02 -7.40 15.33
N VAL A 786 19.08 -8.34 15.44
CA VAL A 786 18.91 -9.49 14.52
C VAL A 786 17.46 -9.62 14.02
N ALA A 787 16.46 -9.37 14.88
CA ALA A 787 15.06 -9.13 14.49
C ALA A 787 14.28 -8.41 15.62
N PRO A 788 13.22 -7.64 15.30
CA PRO A 788 12.35 -7.02 16.31
C PRO A 788 11.59 -8.04 17.18
N ASP A 789 11.27 -9.22 16.63
CA ASP A 789 10.68 -10.33 17.38
C ASP A 789 11.76 -11.24 17.98
N THR A 790 11.67 -11.49 19.29
CA THR A 790 12.63 -12.29 20.05
C THR A 790 12.79 -13.73 19.53
N LYS A 791 11.71 -14.36 19.07
CA LYS A 791 11.73 -15.75 18.60
C LYS A 791 12.34 -15.85 17.22
N GLU A 792 11.96 -14.96 16.31
CA GLU A 792 12.55 -14.89 14.97
C GLU A 792 14.02 -14.42 15.01
N ALA A 793 14.43 -13.59 15.98
CA ALA A 793 15.83 -13.25 16.22
C ALA A 793 16.63 -14.49 16.66
N LEU A 794 16.17 -15.20 17.70
CA LEU A 794 16.82 -16.41 18.20
C LEU A 794 16.90 -17.53 17.13
N LYS A 795 15.90 -17.65 16.24
CA LYS A 795 15.95 -18.58 15.09
C LYS A 795 17.03 -18.26 14.05
N ARG A 796 17.53 -17.02 14.01
CA ARG A 796 18.57 -16.53 13.07
C ARG A 796 19.97 -16.56 13.67
N MET A 797 20.09 -16.73 14.98
CA MET A 797 21.38 -16.82 15.68
C MET A 797 21.99 -18.22 15.54
N ALA A 798 23.32 -18.29 15.53
CA ALA A 798 24.05 -19.55 15.62
C ALA A 798 23.66 -20.30 16.90
N SER A 799 23.68 -21.64 16.85
CA SER A 799 23.10 -22.47 17.91
C SER A 799 23.71 -22.22 19.29
N GLY A 800 25.03 -21.97 19.39
CA GLY A 800 25.70 -21.62 20.63
C GLY A 800 25.26 -20.28 21.25
N ASP A 801 25.18 -19.20 20.45
CA ASP A 801 24.72 -17.89 20.92
C ASP A 801 23.26 -17.96 21.40
N ARG A 802 22.42 -18.64 20.62
CA ARG A 802 21.01 -18.90 20.94
C ARG A 802 20.88 -19.65 22.26
N GLU A 803 21.67 -20.70 22.48
CA GLU A 803 21.62 -21.53 23.68
C GLU A 803 22.17 -20.82 24.93
N ALA A 804 23.18 -19.96 24.78
CA ALA A 804 23.63 -19.08 25.86
C ALA A 804 22.50 -18.12 26.32
N LEU A 805 21.85 -17.44 25.37
CA LEU A 805 20.73 -16.53 25.67
C LEU A 805 19.51 -17.27 26.26
N LEU A 806 19.17 -18.45 25.73
CA LEU A 806 18.09 -19.28 26.27
C LEU A 806 18.40 -19.80 27.68
N SER A 807 19.67 -20.12 27.98
CA SER A 807 20.08 -20.62 29.30
C SER A 807 20.07 -19.51 30.36
N GLN A 808 20.56 -18.31 30.02
CA GLN A 808 20.39 -17.13 30.87
C GLN A 808 18.90 -16.84 31.14
N LEU A 809 18.03 -16.98 30.14
CA LEU A 809 16.58 -16.81 30.34
C LEU A 809 16.00 -17.91 31.25
N ARG A 810 16.43 -19.17 31.12
CA ARG A 810 16.00 -20.29 32.00
C ARG A 810 16.30 -20.00 33.46
N GLU A 811 17.49 -19.49 33.76
CA GLU A 811 17.91 -19.11 35.12
C GLU A 811 17.06 -17.97 35.69
N GLU A 812 16.82 -16.91 34.92
CA GLU A 812 15.99 -15.76 35.35
C GLU A 812 14.54 -16.18 35.65
N VAL A 813 13.93 -17.01 34.79
CA VAL A 813 12.50 -17.39 34.94
C VAL A 813 12.27 -18.63 35.81
N ALA A 814 13.33 -19.28 36.31
CA ALA A 814 13.25 -20.50 37.12
C ALA A 814 12.28 -20.36 38.30
N ASN A 815 12.24 -19.19 38.93
CA ASN A 815 11.42 -18.92 40.11
C ASN A 815 10.19 -18.02 39.86
N ASP A 816 9.87 -17.64 38.61
CA ASP A 816 8.66 -16.86 38.33
C ASP A 816 7.42 -17.76 38.36
N ALA A 817 6.60 -17.60 39.41
CA ALA A 817 5.39 -18.41 39.62
C ALA A 817 4.38 -18.37 38.46
N ARG A 818 4.36 -17.32 37.63
CA ARG A 818 3.49 -17.22 36.43
C ARG A 818 4.05 -18.09 35.30
N VAL A 819 5.37 -18.09 35.12
CA VAL A 819 6.06 -18.94 34.15
C VAL A 819 5.96 -20.41 34.57
N GLN A 820 6.21 -20.74 35.83
CA GLN A 820 6.08 -22.10 36.34
C GLN A 820 4.61 -22.59 36.26
N SER A 821 3.62 -21.75 36.58
CA SER A 821 2.21 -22.09 36.36
C SER A 821 1.81 -22.20 34.87
N SER A 822 2.54 -21.58 33.95
CA SER A 822 2.33 -21.72 32.50
C SER A 822 2.90 -23.05 32.01
N LEU A 823 4.16 -23.34 32.34
CA LEU A 823 4.85 -24.58 32.01
C LEU A 823 4.13 -25.80 32.59
N ALA A 824 3.80 -25.81 33.89
CA ALA A 824 3.09 -26.93 34.52
C ALA A 824 1.70 -27.20 33.93
N ARG A 825 1.06 -26.20 33.32
CA ARG A 825 -0.26 -26.32 32.68
C ARG A 825 -0.20 -26.76 31.22
N HIS A 826 0.86 -26.36 30.50
CA HIS A 826 0.89 -26.43 29.03
C HIS A 826 2.01 -27.33 28.47
N ALA A 827 3.12 -27.51 29.19
CA ALA A 827 4.22 -28.37 28.75
C ALA A 827 3.82 -29.84 28.45
N PRO A 828 2.88 -30.49 29.17
CA PRO A 828 2.51 -31.88 28.89
C PRO A 828 1.93 -32.11 27.48
N ASP A 829 1.23 -31.13 26.89
CA ASP A 829 0.72 -31.22 25.51
C ASP A 829 1.84 -31.09 24.45
N PHE A 830 3.08 -30.77 24.87
CA PHE A 830 4.24 -30.51 24.00
C PHE A 830 5.44 -31.43 24.26
N ALA A 831 5.22 -32.56 24.95
CA ALA A 831 6.26 -33.58 25.08
C ALA A 831 6.76 -34.00 23.68
N MET A 832 8.07 -34.12 23.51
CA MET A 832 8.68 -34.65 22.28
C MET A 832 8.60 -36.19 22.25
N LEU A 833 8.65 -36.78 21.06
CA LEU A 833 8.82 -38.23 20.91
C LEU A 833 10.17 -38.71 21.46
N THR A 834 10.24 -39.98 21.86
CA THR A 834 11.52 -40.70 21.97
C THR A 834 11.85 -41.41 20.65
N TRP A 835 13.11 -41.78 20.42
CA TRP A 835 13.50 -42.58 19.26
C TRP A 835 12.94 -44.00 19.30
N ASP A 836 12.66 -44.55 20.49
CA ASP A 836 11.91 -45.81 20.61
C ASP A 836 10.43 -45.67 20.25
N GLU A 837 9.80 -44.52 20.53
CA GLU A 837 8.46 -44.21 20.07
C GLU A 837 8.42 -43.98 18.54
N VAL A 838 9.46 -43.38 17.96
CA VAL A 838 9.63 -43.29 16.49
C VAL A 838 9.77 -44.70 15.88
N ARG A 839 10.62 -45.57 16.42
CA ARG A 839 10.75 -46.98 16.00
C ARG A 839 9.45 -47.77 16.16
N ALA A 840 8.70 -47.55 17.24
CA ALA A 840 7.38 -48.16 17.45
C ALA A 840 6.35 -47.66 16.43
N ALA A 841 6.33 -46.36 16.16
CA ALA A 841 5.43 -45.74 15.18
C ALA A 841 5.75 -46.17 13.73
N ALA A 842 7.02 -46.28 13.35
CA ALA A 842 7.44 -46.74 12.02
C ALA A 842 6.93 -48.16 11.70
N ARG A 843 6.93 -49.06 12.69
CA ARG A 843 6.39 -50.43 12.56
C ARG A 843 4.90 -50.48 12.22
N SER A 844 4.15 -49.38 12.38
CA SER A 844 2.75 -49.29 11.92
C SER A 844 2.58 -49.32 10.40
N ARG A 845 3.62 -48.97 9.63
CA ARG A 845 3.61 -48.75 8.18
C ARG A 845 2.64 -47.66 7.67
N LEU A 846 1.89 -46.99 8.56
CA LEU A 846 1.09 -45.80 8.25
C LEU A 846 1.87 -44.50 8.46
N LEU A 847 2.88 -44.50 9.35
CA LEU A 847 3.75 -43.36 9.59
C LEU A 847 5.10 -43.54 8.88
N THR A 848 5.38 -42.63 7.95
CA THR A 848 6.73 -42.39 7.42
C THR A 848 7.36 -41.20 8.13
N PHE A 849 8.68 -41.04 8.03
CA PHE A 849 9.42 -39.99 8.71
C PHE A 849 10.23 -39.12 7.74
N GLY A 850 10.43 -37.86 8.12
CA GLY A 850 11.11 -36.84 7.35
C GLY A 850 12.08 -36.03 8.21
N GLY A 851 13.07 -35.40 7.59
CA GLY A 851 13.94 -34.46 8.30
C GLY A 851 13.23 -33.13 8.53
N HIS A 852 13.17 -32.66 9.77
CA HIS A 852 13.21 -31.22 10.05
C HIS A 852 14.69 -30.83 10.21
N THR A 853 15.01 -29.72 10.87
CA THR A 853 16.40 -29.47 11.31
C THR A 853 16.75 -30.15 12.64
N VAL A 854 18.03 -30.13 13.05
CA VAL A 854 18.47 -30.67 14.35
C VAL A 854 17.94 -29.80 15.51
N THR A 855 18.08 -28.48 15.43
CA THR A 855 17.82 -27.55 16.54
C THR A 855 16.72 -26.50 16.27
N HIS A 856 15.97 -26.61 15.16
CA HIS A 856 14.91 -25.67 14.76
C HIS A 856 15.33 -24.18 14.45
N PRO A 857 16.47 -23.90 13.80
CA PRO A 857 16.80 -22.56 13.27
C PRO A 857 16.15 -22.29 11.89
N ILE A 858 16.27 -21.06 11.39
CA ILE A 858 15.96 -20.70 10.00
C ILE A 858 17.23 -20.92 9.15
N VAL A 859 17.26 -22.03 8.39
CA VAL A 859 18.45 -22.47 7.64
C VAL A 859 19.00 -21.42 6.67
N SER A 860 18.15 -20.67 5.97
CA SER A 860 18.56 -19.60 5.03
C SER A 860 19.36 -18.46 5.69
N ARG A 861 19.36 -18.38 7.03
CA ARG A 861 20.05 -17.34 7.80
C ARG A 861 21.30 -17.83 8.53
N LEU A 862 21.68 -19.09 8.33
CA LEU A 862 22.89 -19.69 8.89
C LEU A 862 24.08 -19.62 7.91
N PRO A 863 25.34 -19.71 8.41
CA PRO A 863 26.52 -20.05 7.62
C PRO A 863 26.40 -21.43 6.94
N ASP A 864 27.07 -21.60 5.80
CA ASP A 864 26.95 -22.80 4.95
C ASP A 864 27.26 -24.11 5.68
N ALA A 865 28.24 -24.12 6.59
CA ALA A 865 28.57 -25.29 7.41
C ALA A 865 27.46 -25.65 8.40
N ASP A 866 26.78 -24.65 8.96
CA ASP A 866 25.66 -24.85 9.89
C ASP A 866 24.38 -25.26 9.14
N VAL A 867 24.19 -24.81 7.89
CA VAL A 867 23.13 -25.32 6.99
C VAL A 867 23.31 -26.81 6.75
N GLU A 868 24.53 -27.25 6.45
CA GLU A 868 24.84 -28.68 6.26
C GLU A 868 24.63 -29.48 7.54
N ALA A 869 25.11 -28.99 8.69
CA ALA A 869 24.95 -29.67 9.97
C ALA A 869 23.47 -29.81 10.36
N GLU A 870 22.69 -28.73 10.28
CA GLU A 870 21.28 -28.71 10.69
C GLU A 870 20.36 -29.55 9.77
N ILE A 871 20.67 -29.65 8.47
CA ILE A 871 19.89 -30.44 7.51
C ILE A 871 20.39 -31.88 7.46
N GLY A 872 21.69 -32.07 7.23
CA GLY A 872 22.31 -33.36 6.96
C GLY A 872 22.30 -34.30 8.15
N MET A 873 22.78 -33.85 9.31
CA MET A 873 22.75 -34.67 10.54
C MET A 873 21.33 -35.05 10.93
N SER A 874 20.33 -34.22 10.58
CA SER A 874 18.93 -34.52 10.81
C SER A 874 18.40 -35.61 9.89
N MET A 875 18.59 -35.47 8.56
CA MET A 875 18.16 -36.47 7.58
C MET A 875 18.89 -37.81 7.73
N ASP A 876 20.19 -37.79 8.06
CA ASP A 876 20.97 -38.99 8.35
C ASP A 876 20.49 -39.69 9.62
N ARG A 877 20.15 -38.93 10.68
CA ARG A 877 19.65 -39.50 11.93
C ARG A 877 18.25 -40.10 11.77
N VAL A 878 17.32 -39.42 11.10
CA VAL A 878 16.00 -40.01 10.78
C VAL A 878 16.18 -41.31 9.98
N THR A 879 17.04 -41.30 8.96
CA THR A 879 17.31 -42.48 8.13
C THR A 879 17.84 -43.67 8.94
N ARG A 880 18.80 -43.41 9.84
CA ARG A 880 19.44 -44.42 10.69
C ARG A 880 18.50 -44.99 11.75
N GLU A 881 17.69 -44.16 12.39
CA GLU A 881 16.86 -44.55 13.54
C GLU A 881 15.54 -45.23 13.12
N VAL A 882 15.12 -45.03 11.86
CA VAL A 882 13.89 -45.58 11.24
C VAL A 882 14.17 -46.78 10.32
N ASP A 883 15.44 -47.02 9.95
CA ASP A 883 15.88 -48.05 8.99
C ASP A 883 15.23 -47.90 7.59
N ALA A 884 15.09 -46.64 7.13
CA ALA A 884 14.52 -46.30 5.83
C ALA A 884 15.04 -44.96 5.30
N ILE A 885 15.32 -44.86 4.00
CA ILE A 885 15.88 -43.64 3.38
C ILE A 885 14.92 -42.45 3.50
N THR A 886 15.36 -41.38 4.16
CA THR A 886 14.57 -40.15 4.37
C THR A 886 14.49 -39.31 3.10
N ARG A 887 13.42 -39.47 2.32
CA ARG A 887 13.25 -38.79 1.01
C ARG A 887 12.75 -37.36 1.07
N THR A 888 12.23 -36.87 2.20
CA THR A 888 11.66 -35.51 2.28
C THR A 888 12.07 -34.73 3.52
N PHE A 889 12.13 -33.41 3.36
CA PHE A 889 12.53 -32.44 4.37
C PHE A 889 11.42 -31.40 4.64
N ALA A 890 11.37 -30.80 5.83
CA ALA A 890 10.49 -29.67 6.15
C ALA A 890 11.30 -28.46 6.63
N TYR A 891 10.96 -27.27 6.13
CA TYR A 891 11.61 -26.02 6.54
C TYR A 891 10.98 -25.44 7.82
N PRO A 892 11.73 -25.20 8.92
CA PRO A 892 11.22 -24.72 10.22
C PRO A 892 10.56 -23.32 10.25
N ASN A 893 10.50 -22.64 9.11
CA ASN A 893 9.80 -21.37 8.89
C ASN A 893 9.22 -21.34 7.47
N GLY A 894 9.95 -21.87 6.49
CA GLY A 894 9.42 -22.26 5.18
C GLY A 894 8.78 -21.12 4.38
N ARG A 895 9.24 -19.88 4.57
CA ARG A 895 8.85 -18.72 3.76
C ARG A 895 9.57 -18.76 2.40
N ALA A 896 9.21 -17.85 1.50
CA ALA A 896 9.78 -17.79 0.13
C ALA A 896 11.30 -17.56 0.05
N ILE A 897 11.93 -17.15 1.16
CA ILE A 897 13.37 -16.93 1.30
C ILE A 897 14.11 -18.11 1.96
N ASP A 898 13.40 -19.17 2.38
CA ASP A 898 13.97 -20.23 3.22
C ASP A 898 14.47 -21.46 2.44
N PHE A 899 14.12 -21.57 1.16
CA PHE A 899 14.57 -22.61 0.22
C PHE A 899 15.62 -22.05 -0.76
N ASP A 900 16.72 -21.51 -0.23
CA ASP A 900 17.86 -21.09 -1.04
C ASP A 900 18.63 -22.30 -1.63
N ALA A 901 19.55 -22.04 -2.55
CA ALA A 901 20.31 -23.10 -3.23
C ALA A 901 21.09 -23.98 -2.24
N ARG A 902 21.68 -23.40 -1.18
CA ARG A 902 22.47 -24.11 -0.17
C ARG A 902 21.59 -25.12 0.59
N ALA A 903 20.42 -24.68 1.04
CA ALA A 903 19.48 -25.53 1.76
C ALA A 903 18.87 -26.61 0.85
N VAL A 904 18.61 -26.32 -0.41
CA VAL A 904 18.16 -27.31 -1.41
C VAL A 904 19.25 -28.36 -1.69
N ASP A 905 20.51 -27.94 -1.85
CA ASP A 905 21.62 -28.84 -2.16
C ASP A 905 22.12 -29.63 -0.95
N ALA A 906 21.92 -29.14 0.28
CA ALA A 906 22.05 -29.94 1.50
C ALA A 906 21.00 -31.06 1.55
N VAL A 907 19.71 -30.76 1.36
CA VAL A 907 18.64 -31.78 1.32
C VAL A 907 18.92 -32.84 0.25
N ARG A 908 19.40 -32.44 -0.94
CA ARG A 908 19.77 -33.35 -2.04
C ARG A 908 20.94 -34.28 -1.68
N ARG A 909 22.01 -33.76 -1.07
CA ARG A 909 23.19 -34.56 -0.70
C ARG A 909 22.85 -35.67 0.29
N HIS A 910 21.90 -35.41 1.19
CA HIS A 910 21.37 -36.39 2.14
C HIS A 910 20.16 -37.19 1.62
N GLY A 911 20.04 -37.36 0.29
CA GLY A 911 19.07 -38.26 -0.34
C GLY A 911 17.64 -37.72 -0.49
N GLY A 912 17.41 -36.45 -0.13
CA GLY A 912 16.10 -35.80 -0.23
C GLY A 912 15.71 -35.45 -1.66
N THR A 913 14.54 -35.93 -2.10
CA THR A 913 13.97 -35.66 -3.42
C THR A 913 12.96 -34.51 -3.42
N ALA A 914 12.46 -34.10 -2.25
CA ALA A 914 11.50 -33.01 -2.09
C ALA A 914 11.59 -32.35 -0.70
N ALA A 915 11.10 -31.11 -0.59
CA ALA A 915 11.02 -30.38 0.66
C ALA A 915 9.75 -29.50 0.76
N VAL A 916 9.22 -29.36 1.97
CA VAL A 916 7.93 -28.72 2.23
C VAL A 916 8.05 -27.38 2.97
N SER A 917 7.32 -26.38 2.45
CA SER A 917 7.27 -24.99 2.94
C SER A 917 6.08 -24.76 3.89
N THR A 918 5.96 -23.56 4.47
CA THR A 918 4.74 -23.13 5.19
C THR A 918 3.79 -22.31 4.31
N ILE A 919 4.15 -22.08 3.04
CA ILE A 919 3.37 -21.29 2.09
C ILE A 919 2.07 -22.01 1.76
N GLU A 920 0.93 -21.36 2.05
CA GLU A 920 -0.38 -21.93 1.73
C GLU A 920 -0.59 -22.11 0.21
N GLY A 921 -1.06 -23.29 -0.19
CA GLY A 921 -1.37 -23.56 -1.59
C GLY A 921 -1.75 -25.01 -1.88
N ILE A 922 -1.90 -25.28 -3.16
CA ILE A 922 -2.18 -26.59 -3.74
C ILE A 922 -1.12 -26.84 -4.81
N ASN A 923 -0.51 -28.03 -4.81
CA ASN A 923 0.56 -28.40 -5.73
C ASN A 923 -0.02 -29.06 -6.99
N ARG A 924 0.70 -28.97 -8.11
CA ARG A 924 0.28 -29.41 -9.46
C ARG A 924 1.50 -29.96 -10.22
N ARG A 925 1.37 -30.36 -11.48
CA ARG A 925 2.49 -30.86 -12.30
C ARG A 925 3.65 -29.86 -12.44
N ASP A 926 3.36 -28.56 -12.35
CA ASP A 926 4.30 -27.43 -12.30
C ASP A 926 4.89 -27.17 -10.89
N LEU A 927 4.92 -28.18 -10.02
CA LEU A 927 5.49 -28.06 -8.67
C LEU A 927 7.01 -27.81 -8.71
N GLN A 928 7.50 -27.06 -7.71
CA GLN A 928 8.92 -27.05 -7.36
C GLN A 928 9.12 -28.08 -6.23
N PRO A 929 9.88 -29.17 -6.43
CA PRO A 929 9.95 -30.27 -5.46
C PRO A 929 10.45 -29.84 -4.08
N PHE A 930 11.31 -28.82 -4.01
CA PHE A 930 11.89 -28.30 -2.77
C PHE A 930 11.19 -27.05 -2.23
N ALA A 931 10.00 -26.70 -2.75
CA ALA A 931 9.20 -25.57 -2.28
C ALA A 931 7.69 -25.93 -2.25
N LEU A 932 7.37 -27.16 -1.84
CA LEU A 932 6.00 -27.66 -1.82
C LEU A 932 5.11 -26.87 -0.86
N ARG A 933 3.94 -26.47 -1.32
CA ARG A 933 2.99 -25.64 -0.58
C ARG A 933 2.13 -26.50 0.36
N ARG A 934 1.87 -26.00 1.56
CA ARG A 934 1.15 -26.72 2.62
C ARG A 934 0.04 -25.91 3.26
N LEU A 935 -1.05 -26.58 3.59
CA LEU A 935 -2.09 -26.07 4.47
C LEU A 935 -1.68 -26.32 5.92
N VAL A 936 -1.21 -25.29 6.64
CA VAL A 936 -0.91 -25.38 8.08
C VAL A 936 -2.19 -25.26 8.90
N VAL A 937 -2.40 -26.15 9.86
CA VAL A 937 -3.65 -26.30 10.65
C VAL A 937 -3.35 -26.24 12.15
N GLY A 938 -4.18 -25.53 12.92
CA GLY A 938 -4.06 -25.43 14.38
C GLY A 938 -5.37 -25.09 15.09
N ASP A 939 -5.32 -24.68 16.37
CA ASP A 939 -6.51 -24.43 17.24
C ASP A 939 -7.54 -23.46 16.61
N ARG A 940 -7.10 -22.56 15.73
CA ARG A 940 -7.93 -21.58 14.99
C ARG A 940 -8.79 -22.21 13.88
N ASP A 941 -8.49 -23.43 13.46
CA ASP A 941 -9.09 -24.13 12.31
C ASP A 941 -10.08 -25.24 12.72
N THR A 942 -10.52 -25.21 13.97
CA THR A 942 -11.48 -26.14 14.57
C THR A 942 -12.90 -26.08 13.99
N ASP A 943 -13.18 -25.15 13.06
CA ASP A 943 -14.41 -25.11 12.26
C ASP A 943 -14.21 -25.87 10.93
N ASP A 944 -14.93 -26.98 10.79
CA ASP A 944 -14.84 -27.90 9.67
C ASP A 944 -15.08 -27.20 8.30
N ALA A 945 -15.98 -26.23 8.21
CA ALA A 945 -16.26 -25.54 6.94
C ALA A 945 -15.16 -24.53 6.57
N VAL A 946 -14.53 -23.88 7.55
CA VAL A 946 -13.34 -23.05 7.33
C VAL A 946 -12.18 -23.93 6.82
N PHE A 947 -11.93 -25.07 7.45
CA PHE A 947 -10.93 -26.05 7.01
C PHE A 947 -11.21 -26.53 5.56
N ARG A 948 -12.44 -26.94 5.26
CA ARG A 948 -12.86 -27.39 3.92
C ARG A 948 -12.55 -26.38 2.81
N LEU A 949 -12.75 -25.08 3.06
CA LEU A 949 -12.46 -24.02 2.09
C LEU A 949 -10.96 -23.69 1.95
N ARG A 950 -10.17 -23.82 3.02
CA ARG A 950 -8.71 -23.72 2.94
C ARG A 950 -8.14 -24.92 2.16
N ALA A 951 -8.58 -26.14 2.48
CA ALA A 951 -8.20 -27.38 1.79
C ALA A 951 -8.61 -27.42 0.31
N ALA A 952 -9.76 -26.84 -0.05
CA ALA A 952 -10.15 -26.65 -1.46
C ALA A 952 -9.37 -25.51 -2.17
N GLY A 953 -8.45 -24.83 -1.48
CA GLY A 953 -7.68 -23.70 -1.99
C GLY A 953 -8.56 -22.53 -2.44
N LEU A 954 -9.64 -22.24 -1.70
CA LEU A 954 -10.56 -21.12 -1.91
C LEU A 954 -10.31 -19.96 -0.94
N TRP A 955 -9.77 -20.26 0.24
CA TRP A 955 -9.20 -19.27 1.15
C TRP A 955 -7.73 -19.58 1.40
N SER A 956 -6.86 -18.72 0.87
CA SER A 956 -5.58 -18.48 1.53
C SER A 956 -5.77 -17.45 2.66
N VAL A 957 -4.96 -17.54 3.70
CA VAL A 957 -4.82 -16.53 4.76
C VAL A 957 -3.68 -15.57 4.38
N ALA A 958 -3.82 -14.95 3.21
CA ALA A 958 -3.16 -13.67 2.91
C ALA A 958 -4.14 -12.55 3.31
N ALA A 959 -3.84 -11.85 4.40
CA ALA A 959 -4.68 -10.80 4.98
C ALA A 959 -3.86 -9.88 5.89
#